data_AF-K1VVJ4-F1
#
_entry.id   AF-K1VVJ4-F1
#
_cell.length_a   1.000
_cell.length_b   1.000
_cell.length_c   1.000
_cell.angle_alpha   90.00
_cell.angle_beta   90.00
_cell.angle_gamma   90.00
#
_symmetry.space_group_name_H-M   'P 1'
#
loop_
_entity.id
_entity.type
_entity.pdbx_description
1 polymer ?
#
loop_
_entity_poly.entity_id
_entity_poly.type
_entity_poly.pdbx_seq_one_letter_code
_entity_poly.pdbx_strand_id
1 'polypeptide(L)'
;MHPPRARRRRRHHWGPRIPSPTLRTSLLFDPPSKPRVWHMKRQVDHSRLWAVPVPGLAGPRIEADFRQHSIAQASMVVERELSGWELAGPLTQAPITSLTLQTSDSSPRPGFTYSLSFPLPNAIRVLLVGPERPAPPHSNVILDAEPLPFTVKQVDTCKVVIAFPTKSDCDDLDGAGRKREARLDWSDSLLLSVWEEEAGEWVRLSADLPCRSYALTEHGMMRHWLLPRSNVHFGLGEKGAPLDLSGRSFSISATDAACYDAYNGDPLYKHTPFLISAPRPKPDQETPSTYGIYHASNSNAAWDLGRLHDDPWGYFKTFTQDHGGLEEWLLFGKGPKEVTRTWAEIVGRPLLVGRDWLGYLASGMGLGESFSSGYTVGPDGNRYVFTMNKERYPDFAGLVAGLHRAGIKVVPNVKPSNALFYDPHTKRPVVTRIWSSGVGVNGRGSWVDMTSEAGRKWWADGVRGLIELGVDGMWNHERAEPTNAWLGWGAFASDANVYEDLEGFDAWIGEGQLLSVPQLWEGGLTRDVYFPQAGATDDSLYFDLHPPHRTFRAGTHATIATPLEHMGLFAREGAVIPVGKSYHTVTQREGPGRTTPDGIDVVLEDEGGVVGLDDWRGVELFPGYTEGKTYTGEWVEDDGISAPPVRARVELTYTSGASGASVKVKARWLEHAFRPAWGSTLAVLLPVGDTRRVVGAEQSIHEGRTAFAVRVS
;
A
#
# COMPACT_ATOMS: atom_id res chain seq x y z
N MET A 1 92.38 5.04 4.25
CA MET A 1 92.61 6.01 3.15
C MET A 1 91.36 6.06 2.28
N HIS A 2 91.03 7.27 1.81
CA HIS A 2 89.92 7.66 0.90
C HIS A 2 89.95 6.94 -0.49
N PRO A 3 88.99 7.20 -1.44
CA PRO A 3 87.74 6.48 -1.76
C PRO A 3 87.82 5.95 -3.25
N PRO A 4 86.76 5.77 -4.09
CA PRO A 4 85.79 6.79 -4.55
C PRO A 4 84.33 6.31 -4.79
N ARG A 5 83.48 7.30 -5.11
CA ARG A 5 82.01 7.30 -5.32
C ARG A 5 81.57 6.95 -6.76
N ALA A 6 80.33 6.45 -6.93
CA ALA A 6 79.37 6.94 -7.94
C ALA A 6 77.90 6.56 -7.60
N ARG A 7 76.96 7.47 -7.90
CA ARG A 7 75.52 7.52 -7.52
C ARG A 7 74.62 6.71 -8.48
N ARG A 8 73.51 6.10 -8.03
CA ARG A 8 72.09 6.57 -8.01
C ARG A 8 71.25 5.30 -7.69
N ARG A 9 70.07 5.24 -7.05
CA ARG A 9 69.00 6.13 -6.54
C ARG A 9 68.28 5.34 -5.42
N ARG A 10 67.88 5.99 -4.32
CA ARG A 10 67.12 5.40 -3.20
C ARG A 10 65.61 5.48 -3.41
N ARG A 11 64.89 4.40 -3.07
CA ARG A 11 63.50 4.40 -2.58
C ARG A 11 63.53 4.50 -1.06
N HIS A 12 62.55 5.16 -0.43
CA HIS A 12 62.11 4.80 0.93
C HIS A 12 60.65 5.19 1.17
N HIS A 13 59.96 4.28 1.86
CA HIS A 13 58.67 4.40 2.55
C HIS A 13 58.66 5.50 3.62
N TRP A 14 57.47 5.89 4.09
CA TRP A 14 56.90 5.59 5.43
C TRP A 14 55.67 6.50 5.66
N GLY A 15 54.61 5.95 6.28
CA GLY A 15 53.35 6.67 6.58
C GLY A 15 53.46 7.68 7.74
N PRO A 16 52.36 8.32 8.18
CA PRO A 16 52.40 9.14 9.40
C PRO A 16 51.32 8.82 10.46
N ARG A 17 51.73 9.05 11.71
CA ARG A 17 50.93 9.23 12.94
C ARG A 17 50.70 10.73 13.23
N ILE A 18 49.68 10.95 14.05
CA ILE A 18 49.13 12.16 14.71
C ILE A 18 50.17 13.14 15.30
N PRO A 19 49.82 14.44 15.42
CA PRO A 19 50.07 15.16 16.69
C PRO A 19 48.97 16.17 17.12
N SER A 20 48.91 16.44 18.44
CA SER A 20 48.41 17.67 19.11
C SER A 20 49.49 18.14 20.11
N PRO A 21 49.38 19.24 20.93
CA PRO A 21 48.37 20.31 21.08
C PRO A 21 48.96 21.76 21.29
N THR A 22 48.12 22.83 21.35
CA THR A 22 48.09 23.90 22.41
C THR A 22 47.20 25.13 22.07
N LEU A 23 46.67 25.76 23.13
CA LEU A 23 45.63 26.81 23.24
C LEU A 23 46.05 28.27 22.95
N ARG A 24 45.07 29.12 22.57
CA ARG A 24 44.67 30.39 23.27
C ARG A 24 43.36 31.03 22.71
N THR A 25 42.37 31.23 23.60
CA THR A 25 41.42 32.37 23.83
C THR A 25 41.24 33.45 22.73
N SER A 26 40.09 34.07 22.42
CA SER A 26 38.75 34.24 23.04
C SER A 26 37.86 35.14 22.13
N LEU A 27 36.52 35.13 22.38
CA LEU A 27 35.47 36.15 22.14
C LEU A 27 34.43 35.95 21.00
N LEU A 28 33.19 35.72 21.47
CA LEU A 28 31.87 36.26 21.05
C LEU A 28 31.44 36.17 19.57
N PHE A 29 30.37 35.42 19.29
CA PHE A 29 29.17 35.88 18.54
C PHE A 29 28.00 34.88 18.73
N ASP A 30 26.81 35.43 18.95
CA ASP A 30 25.50 34.76 19.10
C ASP A 30 25.05 33.96 17.85
N PRO A 31 24.07 33.04 17.99
CA PRO A 31 23.69 32.09 16.94
C PRO A 31 22.67 32.70 15.94
N PRO A 32 22.66 32.23 14.68
CA PRO A 32 21.44 32.27 13.89
C PRO A 32 20.91 30.87 13.57
N SER A 33 19.61 30.80 13.83
CA SER A 33 18.56 29.88 13.39
C SER A 33 18.63 29.29 11.97
N LYS A 34 18.01 28.10 11.88
CA LYS A 34 17.56 27.31 10.70
C LYS A 34 18.57 26.36 10.03
N PRO A 35 18.25 25.05 9.88
CA PRO A 35 18.99 24.16 9.00
C PRO A 35 18.72 24.53 7.54
N ARG A 36 19.81 24.66 6.76
CA ARG A 36 19.76 24.89 5.31
C ARG A 36 19.34 23.60 4.61
N VAL A 37 18.26 23.67 3.84
CA VAL A 37 17.87 22.68 2.84
C VAL A 37 19.01 22.54 1.82
N TRP A 38 19.58 21.35 1.70
CA TRP A 38 20.57 21.03 0.67
C TRP A 38 19.83 20.70 -0.63
N HIS A 39 19.68 21.69 -1.52
CA HIS A 39 19.35 21.40 -2.92
C HIS A 39 20.60 20.89 -3.64
N MET A 40 20.73 19.57 -3.79
CA MET A 40 21.71 18.99 -4.72
C MET A 40 21.07 18.79 -6.09
N LYS A 41 21.27 19.75 -7.01
CA LYS A 41 21.23 19.46 -8.45
C LYS A 41 22.46 18.63 -8.80
N ARG A 42 22.35 17.31 -8.87
CA ARG A 42 23.35 16.48 -9.57
C ARG A 42 23.02 16.50 -11.06
N GLN A 43 23.82 17.23 -11.84
CA GLN A 43 24.05 16.85 -13.23
C GLN A 43 24.83 15.53 -13.21
N VAL A 44 24.19 14.45 -13.62
CA VAL A 44 24.86 13.18 -13.87
C VAL A 44 25.54 13.30 -15.24
N ASP A 45 26.88 13.23 -15.24
CA ASP A 45 27.68 13.08 -16.46
C ASP A 45 27.55 11.62 -16.94
N HIS A 46 26.75 11.40 -17.98
CA HIS A 46 26.47 10.08 -18.56
C HIS A 46 27.64 9.50 -19.40
N SER A 47 28.83 10.12 -19.42
CA SER A 47 29.90 9.73 -20.35
C SER A 47 30.77 8.53 -19.94
N ARG A 48 30.51 7.84 -18.81
CA ARG A 48 31.43 6.80 -18.29
C ARG A 48 30.80 5.54 -17.69
N LEU A 49 29.75 4.98 -18.30
CA LEU A 49 29.36 3.58 -18.04
C LEU A 49 29.90 2.67 -19.14
N TRP A 50 30.76 1.75 -18.73
CA TRP A 50 31.56 0.87 -19.54
C TRP A 50 30.74 -0.31 -20.07
N ALA A 51 30.60 -0.41 -21.40
CA ALA A 51 30.36 -1.69 -22.07
C ALA A 51 31.71 -2.26 -22.50
N VAL A 52 32.08 -3.44 -22.02
CA VAL A 52 33.21 -4.22 -22.55
C VAL A 52 32.68 -5.02 -23.76
N PRO A 53 33.13 -4.76 -24.99
CA PRO A 53 32.66 -5.51 -26.16
C PRO A 53 33.33 -6.89 -26.22
N VAL A 54 32.51 -7.94 -26.39
CA VAL A 54 32.94 -9.29 -26.75
C VAL A 54 33.17 -9.34 -28.28
N PRO A 55 34.37 -9.68 -28.79
CA PRO A 55 34.61 -9.77 -30.23
C PRO A 55 33.93 -11.00 -30.83
N GLY A 56 33.03 -10.83 -31.82
CA GLY A 56 32.53 -11.96 -32.63
C GLY A 56 31.08 -11.89 -33.14
N LEU A 57 30.25 -10.96 -32.68
CA LEU A 57 28.85 -10.84 -33.11
C LEU A 57 28.60 -9.50 -33.82
N ALA A 58 28.99 -9.42 -35.08
CA ALA A 58 28.61 -8.31 -35.96
C ALA A 58 27.42 -8.73 -36.83
N GLY A 59 26.21 -8.58 -36.30
CA GLY A 59 24.99 -8.49 -37.11
C GLY A 59 24.85 -7.08 -37.71
N PRO A 60 24.11 -6.91 -38.82
CA PRO A 60 24.02 -5.64 -39.54
C PRO A 60 23.41 -4.56 -38.63
N ARG A 61 24.17 -3.46 -38.46
CA ARG A 61 23.70 -2.24 -37.80
C ARG A 61 22.55 -1.64 -38.60
N ILE A 62 21.35 -1.70 -38.06
CA ILE A 62 20.26 -0.81 -38.47
C ILE A 62 20.58 0.54 -37.84
N GLU A 63 21.11 1.48 -38.63
CA GLU A 63 21.11 2.90 -38.27
C GLU A 63 19.65 3.37 -38.25
N ALA A 64 19.01 3.19 -37.09
CA ALA A 64 17.75 3.87 -36.80
C ALA A 64 18.09 5.33 -36.52
N ASP A 65 17.70 6.18 -37.46
CA ASP A 65 17.68 7.63 -37.36
C ASP A 65 16.94 8.02 -36.07
N PHE A 66 17.69 8.30 -34.98
CA PHE A 66 17.16 8.82 -33.73
C PHE A 66 16.74 10.28 -33.94
N ARG A 67 15.67 10.47 -34.72
CA ARG A 67 14.83 11.65 -34.55
C ARG A 67 14.20 11.52 -33.18
N GLN A 68 14.62 12.39 -32.27
CA GLN A 68 13.89 12.74 -31.07
C GLN A 68 12.41 12.89 -31.44
N HIS A 69 11.61 11.87 -31.16
CA HIS A 69 10.18 12.04 -30.97
C HIS A 69 10.03 12.62 -29.56
N SER A 70 10.49 13.86 -29.40
CA SER A 70 9.95 14.72 -28.36
C SER A 70 8.62 15.24 -28.87
N ILE A 71 7.70 15.48 -27.94
CA ILE A 71 6.29 15.76 -28.15
C ILE A 71 5.53 14.47 -28.44
N ALA A 72 5.16 13.78 -27.36
CA ALA A 72 3.81 13.23 -27.29
C ALA A 72 2.89 14.30 -27.88
N GLN A 73 2.28 14.02 -29.03
CA GLN A 73 1.14 14.81 -29.47
C GLN A 73 0.17 14.72 -28.29
N ALA A 74 0.14 15.75 -27.46
CA ALA A 74 -0.97 15.99 -26.60
C ALA A 74 -2.14 16.08 -27.58
N SER A 75 -2.93 15.00 -27.67
CA SER A 75 -4.27 15.07 -28.20
C SER A 75 -4.87 16.31 -27.54
N MET A 76 -5.22 17.33 -28.34
CA MET A 76 -5.86 18.52 -27.77
C MET A 76 -7.10 18.04 -27.03
N VAL A 77 -7.06 18.06 -25.70
CA VAL A 77 -8.23 17.75 -24.90
C VAL A 77 -9.13 18.97 -25.02
N VAL A 78 -10.11 18.88 -25.92
CA VAL A 78 -11.13 19.91 -26.10
C VAL A 78 -12.22 19.64 -25.08
N GLU A 79 -12.26 20.48 -24.04
CA GLU A 79 -13.33 20.50 -23.07
C GLU A 79 -14.62 21.01 -23.73
N ARG A 80 -15.71 20.27 -23.53
CA ARG A 80 -17.05 20.66 -23.97
C ARG A 80 -17.98 20.62 -22.77
N GLU A 81 -18.57 21.76 -22.45
CA GLU A 81 -19.45 21.91 -21.29
C GLU A 81 -20.73 21.07 -21.41
N LEU A 82 -21.25 20.63 -20.26
CA LEU A 82 -22.59 20.09 -20.10
C LEU A 82 -23.47 21.12 -19.36
N SER A 83 -24.55 21.56 -20.00
CA SER A 83 -25.45 22.59 -19.47
C SER A 83 -26.93 22.27 -19.72
N GLY A 84 -27.83 23.08 -19.17
CA GLY A 84 -29.28 22.88 -19.30
C GLY A 84 -29.83 21.81 -18.37
N TRP A 85 -29.30 21.73 -17.15
CA TRP A 85 -29.72 20.74 -16.14
C TRP A 85 -31.08 21.09 -15.53
N GLU A 86 -31.94 20.09 -15.45
CA GLU A 86 -33.23 20.14 -14.77
C GLU A 86 -33.41 18.91 -13.88
N LEU A 87 -34.27 19.01 -12.87
CA LEU A 87 -34.63 17.85 -12.05
C LEU A 87 -35.43 16.86 -12.88
N ALA A 88 -35.03 15.58 -12.86
CA ALA A 88 -35.74 14.51 -13.57
C ALA A 88 -37.08 14.11 -12.90
N GLY A 89 -37.43 14.73 -11.78
CA GLY A 89 -38.68 14.52 -11.05
C GLY A 89 -38.83 15.47 -9.85
N PRO A 90 -40.02 15.52 -9.23
CA PRO A 90 -40.23 16.40 -8.08
C PRO A 90 -39.40 15.94 -6.87
N LEU A 91 -38.76 16.90 -6.18
CA LEU A 91 -38.14 16.63 -4.88
C LEU A 91 -39.22 16.67 -3.79
N THR A 92 -39.44 15.55 -3.13
CA THR A 92 -40.32 15.47 -1.95
C THR A 92 -39.51 15.70 -0.67
N GLN A 93 -40.18 16.14 0.41
CA GLN A 93 -39.56 16.16 1.75
C GLN A 93 -39.46 14.76 2.39
N ALA A 94 -40.07 13.73 1.78
CA ALA A 94 -39.90 12.35 2.22
C ALA A 94 -38.46 11.86 1.91
N PRO A 95 -37.93 10.88 2.67
CA PRO A 95 -36.63 10.31 2.38
C PRO A 95 -36.60 9.71 0.96
N ILE A 96 -35.56 10.03 0.21
CA ILE A 96 -35.29 9.51 -1.14
C ILE A 96 -33.94 8.79 -1.14
N THR A 97 -33.73 7.88 -2.09
CA THR A 97 -32.49 7.08 -2.19
C THR A 97 -31.52 7.60 -3.26
N SER A 98 -32.01 8.44 -4.18
CA SER A 98 -31.22 9.09 -5.21
C SER A 98 -31.84 10.43 -5.63
N LEU A 99 -30.99 11.37 -6.03
CA LEU A 99 -31.39 12.59 -6.73
C LEU A 99 -30.80 12.55 -8.14
N THR A 100 -31.63 12.79 -9.16
CA THR A 100 -31.19 12.78 -10.56
C THR A 100 -31.55 14.10 -11.25
N LEU A 101 -30.53 14.70 -11.88
CA LEU A 101 -30.67 15.77 -12.85
C LEU A 101 -30.54 15.18 -14.26
N GLN A 102 -31.24 15.77 -15.22
CA GLN A 102 -31.12 15.46 -16.63
C GLN A 102 -30.89 16.73 -17.43
N THR A 103 -30.18 16.64 -18.54
CA THR A 103 -30.10 17.74 -19.50
C THR A 103 -31.42 17.83 -20.27
N SER A 104 -32.00 19.03 -20.34
CA SER A 104 -33.24 19.28 -21.08
C SER A 104 -33.08 19.06 -22.58
N ASP A 105 -34.19 18.89 -23.30
CA ASP A 105 -34.20 18.74 -24.76
C ASP A 105 -33.61 19.95 -25.49
N SER A 106 -33.59 21.13 -24.85
CA SER A 106 -32.98 22.34 -25.40
C SER A 106 -31.47 22.47 -25.11
N SER A 107 -30.90 21.55 -24.33
CA SER A 107 -29.46 21.51 -24.06
C SER A 107 -28.68 21.26 -25.36
N PRO A 108 -27.46 21.81 -25.51
CA PRO A 108 -26.56 21.42 -26.59
C PRO A 108 -26.22 19.91 -26.60
N ARG A 109 -26.44 19.21 -25.48
CA ARG A 109 -26.15 17.79 -25.27
C ARG A 109 -27.30 17.13 -24.49
N PRO A 110 -28.45 16.85 -25.14
CA PRO A 110 -29.60 16.25 -24.47
C PRO A 110 -29.33 14.77 -24.13
N GLY A 111 -30.10 14.25 -23.15
CA GLY A 111 -30.04 12.84 -22.74
C GLY A 111 -28.95 12.47 -21.72
N PHE A 112 -28.18 13.43 -21.21
CA PHE A 112 -27.27 13.19 -20.09
C PHE A 112 -28.02 13.19 -18.76
N THR A 113 -27.59 12.33 -17.85
CA THR A 113 -28.11 12.25 -16.48
C THR A 113 -26.98 12.34 -15.46
N TYR A 114 -27.18 13.13 -14.42
CA TYR A 114 -26.32 13.23 -13.24
C TYR A 114 -27.10 12.70 -12.03
N SER A 115 -26.66 11.60 -11.44
CA SER A 115 -27.31 10.99 -10.28
C SER A 115 -26.40 11.01 -9.06
N LEU A 116 -26.96 11.42 -7.92
CA LEU A 116 -26.32 11.44 -6.61
C LEU A 116 -27.04 10.48 -5.67
N SER A 117 -26.30 9.61 -4.98
CA SER A 117 -26.83 8.63 -4.03
C SER A 117 -25.84 8.35 -2.90
N PHE A 118 -26.30 7.70 -1.82
CA PHE A 118 -25.46 7.36 -0.66
C PHE A 118 -25.46 5.86 -0.36
N PRO A 119 -24.60 5.05 -1.02
CA PRO A 119 -24.53 3.61 -0.74
C PRO A 119 -24.02 3.27 0.67
N LEU A 120 -23.22 4.16 1.28
CA LEU A 120 -22.73 4.06 2.65
C LEU A 120 -22.97 5.40 3.38
N PRO A 121 -23.06 5.43 4.72
CA PRO A 121 -23.42 6.64 5.48
C PRO A 121 -22.42 7.80 5.30
N ASN A 122 -21.18 7.50 4.91
CA ASN A 122 -20.09 8.44 4.70
C ASN A 122 -19.58 8.47 3.24
N ALA A 123 -20.32 7.91 2.29
CA ALA A 123 -19.94 7.88 0.88
C ALA A 123 -21.04 8.43 -0.04
N ILE A 124 -20.66 9.35 -0.93
CA ILE A 124 -21.51 9.82 -2.03
C ILE A 124 -21.08 9.10 -3.30
N ARG A 125 -22.02 8.52 -4.03
CA ARG A 125 -21.83 8.04 -5.40
C ARG A 125 -22.45 9.04 -6.38
N VAL A 126 -21.63 9.51 -7.31
CA VAL A 126 -22.00 10.36 -8.45
C VAL A 126 -21.90 9.53 -9.72
N LEU A 127 -22.99 9.44 -10.48
CA LEU A 127 -23.04 8.79 -11.79
C LEU A 127 -23.46 9.80 -12.85
N LEU A 128 -22.55 10.13 -13.76
CA LEU A 128 -22.78 11.02 -14.89
C LEU A 128 -22.60 10.27 -16.20
N VAL A 129 -23.71 10.04 -16.90
CA VAL A 129 -23.76 9.23 -18.13
C VAL A 129 -24.64 9.89 -19.16
N GLY A 130 -24.48 9.51 -20.42
CA GLY A 130 -25.29 10.00 -21.53
C GLY A 130 -25.22 9.06 -22.74
N PRO A 131 -25.92 9.39 -23.84
CA PRO A 131 -26.05 8.52 -25.01
C PRO A 131 -24.70 8.13 -25.63
N GLU A 132 -23.76 9.08 -25.67
CA GLU A 132 -22.40 8.88 -26.16
C GLU A 132 -21.36 8.61 -25.06
N ARG A 133 -21.79 8.53 -23.80
CA ARG A 133 -20.96 8.30 -22.60
C ARG A 133 -21.64 7.30 -21.67
N PRO A 134 -21.71 6.00 -22.03
CA PRO A 134 -22.28 4.99 -21.15
C PRO A 134 -21.45 4.87 -19.86
N ALA A 135 -22.03 4.33 -18.80
CA ALA A 135 -21.28 4.02 -17.57
C ALA A 135 -20.02 3.20 -17.91
N PRO A 136 -18.91 3.39 -17.17
CA PRO A 136 -17.69 2.63 -17.39
C PRO A 136 -17.97 1.12 -17.48
N PRO A 137 -17.56 0.44 -18.58
CA PRO A 137 -17.69 -1.00 -18.66
C PRO A 137 -16.75 -1.66 -17.63
N HIS A 138 -17.20 -2.75 -17.01
CA HIS A 138 -16.43 -3.49 -16.01
C HIS A 138 -16.00 -2.62 -14.81
N SER A 139 -16.98 -2.05 -14.10
CA SER A 139 -16.75 -1.31 -12.85
C SER A 139 -15.98 -2.17 -11.84
N ASN A 140 -15.04 -1.55 -11.14
CA ASN A 140 -14.26 -2.19 -10.07
C ASN A 140 -14.97 -2.16 -8.70
N VAL A 141 -16.23 -1.71 -8.66
CA VAL A 141 -17.07 -1.75 -7.47
C VAL A 141 -17.67 -3.14 -7.31
N ILE A 142 -17.50 -3.73 -6.13
CA ILE A 142 -18.12 -5.02 -5.79
C ILE A 142 -19.19 -4.89 -4.69
N LEU A 143 -19.32 -3.70 -4.11
CA LEU A 143 -20.32 -3.42 -3.08
C LEU A 143 -21.73 -3.65 -3.62
N ASP A 144 -22.39 -4.67 -3.08
CA ASP A 144 -23.78 -4.99 -3.33
C ASP A 144 -24.64 -4.38 -2.21
N ALA A 145 -24.79 -3.06 -2.26
CA ALA A 145 -25.59 -2.31 -1.29
C ALA A 145 -26.52 -1.32 -1.99
N GLU A 146 -27.81 -1.40 -1.65
CA GLU A 146 -28.80 -0.43 -2.06
C GLU A 146 -28.52 0.94 -1.42
N PRO A 147 -28.69 2.06 -2.15
CA PRO A 147 -28.51 3.38 -1.60
C PRO A 147 -29.39 3.63 -0.37
N LEU A 148 -28.78 4.22 0.65
CA LEU A 148 -29.46 4.60 1.89
C LEU A 148 -30.42 5.76 1.64
N PRO A 149 -31.60 5.75 2.29
CA PRO A 149 -32.52 6.89 2.24
C PRO A 149 -31.91 8.09 2.95
N PHE A 150 -31.96 9.26 2.31
CA PHE A 150 -31.45 10.52 2.85
C PHE A 150 -32.52 11.61 2.88
N THR A 151 -32.28 12.65 3.69
CA THR A 151 -33.22 13.77 3.86
C THR A 151 -32.76 15.00 3.10
N VAL A 152 -33.65 15.54 2.27
CA VAL A 152 -33.47 16.86 1.67
C VAL A 152 -33.88 17.94 2.68
N LYS A 153 -32.93 18.77 3.10
CA LYS A 153 -33.11 19.82 4.12
C LYS A 153 -33.68 21.11 3.53
N GLN A 154 -33.23 21.47 2.33
CA GLN A 154 -33.62 22.69 1.65
C GLN A 154 -33.67 22.44 0.14
N VAL A 155 -34.69 22.95 -0.51
CA VAL A 155 -34.84 22.97 -1.97
C VAL A 155 -35.13 24.40 -2.39
N ASP A 156 -34.38 24.88 -3.38
CA ASP A 156 -34.65 26.07 -4.16
C ASP A 156 -34.69 25.66 -5.65
N THR A 157 -35.01 26.59 -6.55
CA THR A 157 -35.21 26.37 -7.99
C THR A 157 -34.11 25.51 -8.62
N CYS A 158 -32.84 25.82 -8.34
CA CYS A 158 -31.69 25.07 -8.85
C CYS A 158 -30.69 24.66 -7.77
N LYS A 159 -31.12 24.57 -6.50
CA LYS A 159 -30.24 24.26 -5.37
C LYS A 159 -30.88 23.29 -4.40
N VAL A 160 -30.07 22.40 -3.85
CA VAL A 160 -30.51 21.44 -2.83
C VAL A 160 -29.46 21.25 -1.76
N VAL A 161 -29.90 21.15 -0.51
CA VAL A 161 -29.07 20.76 0.64
C VAL A 161 -29.55 19.41 1.14
N ILE A 162 -28.64 18.45 1.18
CA ILE A 162 -28.91 17.05 1.52
C ILE A 162 -28.10 16.71 2.77
N ALA A 163 -28.78 16.23 3.82
CA ALA A 163 -28.09 15.69 4.98
C ALA A 163 -27.60 14.28 4.68
N PHE A 164 -26.37 13.96 5.10
CA PHE A 164 -25.84 12.60 5.01
C PHE A 164 -26.74 11.63 5.80
N PRO A 165 -26.99 10.42 5.28
CA PRO A 165 -27.80 9.43 5.98
C PRO A 165 -27.05 8.88 7.20
N THR A 166 -27.81 8.31 8.14
CA THR A 166 -27.26 7.61 9.30
C THR A 166 -27.65 6.15 9.23
N LYS A 167 -26.80 5.26 9.72
CA LYS A 167 -27.08 3.83 9.82
C LYS A 167 -26.44 3.30 11.10
N SER A 168 -27.26 2.83 12.04
CA SER A 168 -26.82 2.33 13.36
C SER A 168 -25.90 1.12 13.27
N ASP A 169 -26.05 0.33 12.20
CA ASP A 169 -25.37 -0.96 12.02
C ASP A 169 -24.15 -0.87 11.09
N CYS A 170 -23.69 0.35 10.78
CA CYS A 170 -22.41 0.54 10.11
C CYS A 170 -21.33 0.65 11.20
N ASP A 171 -20.43 -0.34 11.24
CA ASP A 171 -19.27 -0.42 12.13
C ASP A 171 -18.35 0.81 11.99
N ASP A 172 -18.72 1.95 12.57
CA ASP A 172 -17.97 3.22 12.64
C ASP A 172 -17.00 3.46 11.45
N LEU A 173 -17.53 3.53 10.22
CA LEU A 173 -16.74 3.81 9.01
C LEU A 173 -16.30 5.28 8.91
N ASP A 174 -16.93 6.15 9.70
CA ASP A 174 -16.66 7.57 9.71
C ASP A 174 -15.56 7.93 10.73
N GLY A 175 -15.68 7.43 11.97
CA GLY A 175 -14.77 7.73 13.08
C GLY A 175 -14.84 9.17 13.60
N ALA A 176 -15.45 10.11 12.86
CA ALA A 176 -15.60 11.50 13.27
C ALA A 176 -16.91 11.76 14.04
N GLY A 177 -18.01 11.09 13.66
CA GLY A 177 -19.32 11.29 14.29
C GLY A 177 -19.91 12.68 14.05
N ARG A 178 -19.44 13.39 13.03
CA ARG A 178 -19.83 14.77 12.72
C ARG A 178 -20.99 14.82 11.73
N LYS A 179 -21.81 15.86 11.83
CA LYS A 179 -22.90 16.08 10.85
C LYS A 179 -22.32 16.60 9.54
N ARG A 180 -22.87 16.11 8.42
CA ARG A 180 -22.44 16.52 7.07
C ARG A 180 -23.60 16.84 6.15
N GLU A 181 -23.34 17.75 5.22
CA GLU A 181 -24.25 18.16 4.18
C GLU A 181 -23.58 18.10 2.81
N ALA A 182 -24.28 17.52 1.84
CA ALA A 182 -24.00 17.71 0.42
C ALA A 182 -24.87 18.85 -0.11
N ARG A 183 -24.26 19.84 -0.75
CA ARG A 183 -24.93 20.99 -1.34
C ARG A 183 -24.68 20.97 -2.85
N LEU A 184 -25.75 20.82 -3.61
CA LEU A 184 -25.71 20.75 -5.07
C LEU A 184 -26.43 21.98 -5.66
N ASP A 185 -25.74 22.70 -6.54
CA ASP A 185 -26.22 23.86 -7.30
C ASP A 185 -26.08 23.55 -8.79
N TRP A 186 -27.15 23.74 -9.57
CA TRP A 186 -27.14 23.55 -11.02
C TRP A 186 -27.73 24.77 -11.76
N SER A 187 -27.70 25.95 -11.14
CA SER A 187 -28.23 27.18 -11.73
C SER A 187 -27.50 27.64 -12.99
N ASP A 188 -26.23 27.26 -13.12
CA ASP A 188 -25.37 27.55 -14.28
C ASP A 188 -24.60 26.28 -14.67
N SER A 189 -23.61 25.91 -13.86
CA SER A 189 -22.88 24.64 -13.94
C SER A 189 -23.22 23.73 -12.75
N LEU A 190 -22.97 22.42 -12.87
CA LEU A 190 -23.14 21.47 -11.76
C LEU A 190 -22.06 21.70 -10.69
N LEU A 191 -22.44 22.12 -9.50
CA LEU A 191 -21.51 22.34 -8.39
C LEU A 191 -21.94 21.54 -7.18
N LEU A 192 -21.23 20.45 -6.92
CA LEU A 192 -21.31 19.71 -5.67
C LEU A 192 -20.28 20.24 -4.67
N SER A 193 -20.71 20.48 -3.44
CA SER A 193 -19.82 20.74 -2.31
C SER A 193 -20.27 19.97 -1.08
N VAL A 194 -19.30 19.54 -0.26
CA VAL A 194 -19.57 18.82 0.98
C VAL A 194 -19.05 19.62 2.16
N TRP A 195 -19.90 19.75 3.17
CA TRP A 195 -19.68 20.55 4.36
C TRP A 195 -19.85 19.69 5.61
N GLU A 196 -19.13 20.04 6.66
CA GLU A 196 -19.13 19.37 7.95
C GLU A 196 -19.34 20.39 9.07
N GLU A 197 -20.13 20.01 10.08
CA GLU A 197 -20.36 20.83 11.27
C GLU A 197 -19.21 20.63 12.27
N GLU A 198 -18.51 21.70 12.59
CA GLU A 198 -17.41 21.74 13.57
C GLU A 198 -17.65 22.92 14.53
N ALA A 199 -17.76 22.64 15.83
CA ALA A 199 -17.99 23.65 16.88
C ALA A 199 -19.16 24.63 16.60
N GLY A 200 -20.19 24.20 15.85
CA GLY A 200 -21.35 25.02 15.48
C GLY A 200 -21.18 25.83 14.18
N GLU A 201 -20.04 25.72 13.50
CA GLU A 201 -19.79 26.30 12.19
C GLU A 201 -19.74 25.24 11.09
N TRP A 202 -20.04 25.61 9.85
CA TRP A 202 -19.94 24.72 8.70
C TRP A 202 -18.61 24.92 7.98
N VAL A 203 -17.75 23.91 8.01
CA VAL A 203 -16.47 23.88 7.31
C VAL A 203 -16.62 23.10 6.01
N ARG A 204 -16.10 23.65 4.90
CA ARG A 204 -16.15 23.00 3.59
C ARG A 204 -15.03 21.97 3.46
N LEU A 205 -15.38 20.71 3.23
CA LEU A 205 -14.43 19.62 3.02
C LEU A 205 -14.00 19.53 1.56
N SER A 206 -14.96 19.48 0.64
CA SER A 206 -14.72 19.39 -0.80
C SER A 206 -15.67 20.30 -1.58
N ALA A 207 -15.25 20.74 -2.76
CA ALA A 207 -16.09 21.49 -3.68
C ALA A 207 -15.59 21.39 -5.12
N ASP A 208 -16.56 21.36 -6.02
CA ASP A 208 -16.35 21.45 -7.45
C ASP A 208 -15.81 22.83 -7.84
N LEU A 209 -15.05 22.86 -8.94
CA LEU A 209 -14.56 24.12 -9.48
C LEU A 209 -15.68 24.85 -10.22
N PRO A 210 -15.98 26.12 -9.91
CA PRO A 210 -17.03 26.87 -10.62
C PRO A 210 -16.80 26.93 -12.13
N CYS A 211 -17.89 26.88 -12.90
CA CYS A 211 -17.92 27.00 -14.37
C CYS A 211 -17.21 25.90 -15.19
N ARG A 212 -16.49 24.97 -14.56
CA ARG A 212 -15.69 23.93 -15.27
C ARG A 212 -15.71 22.57 -14.58
N SER A 213 -16.64 22.35 -13.64
CA SER A 213 -16.68 21.15 -12.80
C SER A 213 -16.71 19.84 -13.58
N TYR A 214 -17.51 19.76 -14.65
CA TYR A 214 -17.63 18.61 -15.54
C TYR A 214 -17.55 19.05 -17.00
N ALA A 215 -16.75 18.35 -17.79
CA ALA A 215 -16.64 18.55 -19.23
C ALA A 215 -16.52 17.22 -19.97
N LEU A 216 -16.97 17.18 -21.21
CA LEU A 216 -16.74 16.07 -22.13
C LEU A 216 -15.38 16.22 -22.80
N THR A 217 -14.60 15.15 -22.83
CA THR A 217 -13.46 15.02 -23.75
C THR A 217 -13.95 14.43 -25.08
N GLU A 218 -13.05 14.04 -25.99
CA GLU A 218 -13.45 13.42 -27.26
C GLU A 218 -14.26 12.11 -27.07
N HIS A 219 -13.83 11.25 -26.14
CA HIS A 219 -14.46 9.95 -25.89
C HIS A 219 -14.83 9.69 -24.43
N GLY A 220 -14.39 10.53 -23.49
CA GLY A 220 -14.62 10.38 -22.05
C GLY A 220 -15.04 11.67 -21.37
N MET A 221 -14.55 11.88 -20.15
CA MET A 221 -14.95 12.98 -19.27
C MET A 221 -13.74 13.64 -18.60
N MET A 222 -13.88 14.91 -18.27
CA MET A 222 -12.94 15.68 -17.48
C MET A 222 -13.66 16.29 -16.29
N ARG A 223 -12.98 16.29 -15.14
CA ARG A 223 -13.54 16.65 -13.84
C ARG A 223 -12.60 17.63 -13.14
N HIS A 224 -13.14 18.73 -12.60
CA HIS A 224 -12.37 19.76 -11.91
C HIS A 224 -12.90 20.01 -10.49
N TRP A 225 -11.98 20.15 -9.52
CA TRP A 225 -12.29 20.54 -8.14
C TRP A 225 -11.43 21.71 -7.71
N LEU A 226 -11.92 22.45 -6.72
CA LEU A 226 -11.04 23.27 -5.90
C LEU A 226 -9.95 22.41 -5.23
N LEU A 227 -8.76 22.97 -5.07
CA LEU A 227 -7.62 22.33 -4.40
C LEU A 227 -7.38 22.97 -3.03
N PRO A 228 -7.68 22.27 -1.91
CA PRO A 228 -7.29 22.72 -0.58
C PRO A 228 -5.77 22.64 -0.41
N ARG A 229 -5.05 23.75 -0.58
CA ARG A 229 -3.58 23.80 -0.54
C ARG A 229 -2.96 23.49 0.83
N SER A 230 -3.75 23.54 1.90
CA SER A 230 -3.34 23.14 3.25
C SER A 230 -3.33 21.62 3.44
N ASN A 231 -3.88 20.86 2.49
CA ASN A 231 -4.01 19.42 2.59
C ASN A 231 -2.81 18.72 1.96
N VAL A 232 -2.59 17.49 2.40
CA VAL A 232 -1.69 16.50 1.78
C VAL A 232 -2.52 15.59 0.89
N HIS A 233 -1.96 15.22 -0.26
CA HIS A 233 -2.64 14.36 -1.23
C HIS A 233 -1.92 13.02 -1.34
N PHE A 234 -2.64 11.91 -1.10
CA PHE A 234 -2.10 10.55 -1.10
C PHE A 234 -2.83 9.66 -2.12
N GLY A 235 -2.27 8.48 -2.39
CA GLY A 235 -2.96 7.40 -3.11
C GLY A 235 -2.47 7.23 -4.56
N LEU A 236 -3.41 7.12 -5.49
CA LEU A 236 -3.18 6.83 -6.92
C LEU A 236 -2.55 5.45 -7.23
N GLY A 237 -2.38 4.60 -6.22
CA GLY A 237 -1.75 3.29 -6.32
C GLY A 237 -0.23 3.35 -6.22
N GLU A 238 0.47 2.65 -7.11
CA GLU A 238 1.94 2.58 -7.11
C GLU A 238 2.50 3.72 -7.98
N LYS A 239 3.16 4.70 -7.35
CA LYS A 239 3.70 5.90 -8.00
C LYS A 239 5.13 6.19 -7.59
N GLY A 240 5.96 6.61 -8.55
CA GLY A 240 7.28 7.17 -8.28
C GLY A 240 7.16 8.61 -7.81
N ALA A 241 7.01 8.81 -6.50
CA ALA A 241 6.87 10.12 -5.87
C ALA A 241 7.11 10.03 -4.34
N PRO A 242 7.38 11.17 -3.66
CA PRO A 242 7.10 11.30 -2.23
C PRO A 242 5.65 10.96 -1.89
N LEU A 243 5.39 10.79 -0.59
CA LEU A 243 4.06 10.46 -0.10
C LEU A 243 3.03 11.56 -0.40
N ASP A 244 3.45 12.84 -0.41
CA ASP A 244 2.61 13.97 -0.86
C ASP A 244 2.67 14.13 -2.39
N LEU A 245 1.54 13.90 -3.04
CA LEU A 245 1.37 13.98 -4.49
C LEU A 245 1.04 15.40 -4.97
N SER A 246 0.90 16.38 -4.07
CA SER A 246 0.54 17.76 -4.38
C SER A 246 1.51 18.42 -5.37
N GLY A 247 0.97 19.23 -6.30
CA GLY A 247 1.76 19.98 -7.28
C GLY A 247 2.28 19.15 -8.47
N ARG A 248 1.81 17.90 -8.62
CA ARG A 248 2.27 16.96 -9.64
C ARG A 248 1.11 16.42 -10.49
N SER A 249 1.44 15.74 -11.58
CA SER A 249 0.49 15.02 -12.43
C SER A 249 0.90 13.57 -12.56
N PHE A 250 -0.08 12.68 -12.71
CA PHE A 250 0.11 11.24 -12.78
C PHE A 250 -0.79 10.61 -13.83
N SER A 251 -0.25 9.68 -14.61
CA SER A 251 -1.00 8.83 -15.53
C SER A 251 -1.63 7.66 -14.78
N ILE A 252 -2.91 7.42 -15.00
CA ILE A 252 -3.61 6.19 -14.60
C ILE A 252 -3.55 5.26 -15.81
N SER A 253 -2.44 4.56 -15.91
CA SER A 253 -2.17 3.52 -16.89
C SER A 253 -1.08 2.59 -16.33
N ALA A 254 -0.85 1.45 -16.96
CA ALA A 254 0.19 0.50 -16.59
C ALA A 254 1.25 0.42 -17.68
N THR A 255 2.52 0.40 -17.28
CA THR A 255 3.65 0.18 -18.18
C THR A 255 4.70 -0.71 -17.54
N ASP A 256 5.51 -1.36 -18.38
CA ASP A 256 6.68 -2.11 -17.92
C ASP A 256 7.81 -1.12 -17.60
N ALA A 257 7.79 -0.60 -16.37
CA ALA A 257 8.68 0.45 -15.89
C ALA A 257 9.98 -0.11 -15.28
N ALA A 258 10.68 -1.01 -15.98
CA ALA A 258 11.94 -1.55 -15.49
C ALA A 258 12.98 -0.44 -15.23
N CYS A 259 13.69 -0.50 -14.09
CA CYS A 259 14.70 0.50 -13.71
C CYS A 259 14.19 1.95 -13.65
N TYR A 260 12.93 2.15 -13.25
CA TYR A 260 12.33 3.48 -13.13
C TYR A 260 13.05 4.38 -12.12
N ASP A 261 12.94 5.70 -12.34
CA ASP A 261 13.38 6.72 -11.37
C ASP A 261 12.37 6.81 -10.22
N ALA A 262 12.81 6.60 -8.98
CA ALA A 262 11.92 6.53 -7.82
C ALA A 262 11.17 7.85 -7.54
N TYR A 263 11.67 9.00 -8.03
CA TYR A 263 11.07 10.31 -7.79
C TYR A 263 10.22 10.80 -8.95
N ASN A 264 10.59 10.51 -10.19
CA ASN A 264 10.00 11.07 -11.41
C ASN A 264 9.30 10.02 -12.30
N GLY A 265 9.54 8.73 -12.07
CA GLY A 265 9.00 7.66 -12.91
C GLY A 265 7.49 7.49 -12.76
N ASP A 266 6.75 7.73 -13.83
CA ASP A 266 5.31 7.49 -13.95
C ASP A 266 4.93 7.36 -15.44
N PRO A 267 4.00 6.46 -15.84
CA PRO A 267 3.34 5.44 -15.01
C PRO A 267 4.27 4.30 -14.58
N LEU A 268 3.83 3.52 -13.59
CA LEU A 268 4.47 2.27 -13.13
C LEU A 268 3.59 1.05 -13.50
N TYR A 269 3.71 -0.06 -12.76
CA TYR A 269 3.04 -1.31 -13.09
C TYR A 269 1.58 -1.34 -12.67
N LYS A 270 1.26 -0.71 -11.53
CA LYS A 270 -0.09 -0.71 -10.96
C LYS A 270 -0.63 0.71 -10.83
N HIS A 271 -1.94 0.86 -10.99
CA HIS A 271 -2.62 2.12 -10.80
C HIS A 271 -3.96 1.89 -10.13
N THR A 272 -4.34 2.83 -9.27
CA THR A 272 -5.64 2.83 -8.60
C THR A 272 -6.13 4.26 -8.60
N PRO A 273 -7.18 4.65 -9.33
CA PRO A 273 -7.68 6.03 -9.39
C PRO A 273 -8.42 6.43 -8.10
N PHE A 274 -7.75 6.28 -6.95
CA PHE A 274 -8.21 6.62 -5.61
C PHE A 274 -7.26 7.67 -5.02
N LEU A 275 -7.75 8.90 -4.90
CA LEU A 275 -7.02 10.05 -4.36
C LEU A 275 -7.54 10.35 -2.95
N ILE A 276 -6.67 10.47 -1.97
CA ILE A 276 -7.02 10.95 -0.61
C ILE A 276 -6.51 12.38 -0.46
N SER A 277 -7.33 13.26 0.09
CA SER A 277 -6.96 14.63 0.47
C SER A 277 -7.19 14.80 1.97
N ALA A 278 -6.11 14.84 2.75
CA ALA A 278 -6.14 14.95 4.19
C ALA A 278 -5.66 16.33 4.66
N PRO A 279 -6.42 17.04 5.50
CA PRO A 279 -5.95 18.28 6.11
C PRO A 279 -4.75 18.02 7.02
N ARG A 280 -3.74 18.90 6.96
CA ARG A 280 -2.64 18.89 7.94
C ARG A 280 -3.20 19.31 9.30
N PRO A 281 -2.97 18.54 10.37
CA PRO A 281 -3.42 18.93 11.70
C PRO A 281 -2.68 20.19 12.14
N LYS A 282 -3.38 21.03 12.91
CA LYS A 282 -2.82 22.24 13.51
C LYS A 282 -2.82 22.09 15.02
N PRO A 283 -1.80 22.59 15.73
CA PRO A 283 -1.83 22.63 17.19
C PRO A 283 -3.10 23.31 17.69
N ASP A 284 -3.71 22.71 18.72
CA ASP A 284 -4.88 23.24 19.45
C ASP A 284 -6.15 23.46 18.61
N GLN A 285 -6.26 22.84 17.43
CA GLN A 285 -7.46 22.87 16.59
C GLN A 285 -7.92 21.46 16.25
N GLU A 286 -9.23 21.25 16.23
CA GLU A 286 -9.76 20.00 15.71
C GLU A 286 -9.44 19.92 14.21
N THR A 287 -9.04 18.74 13.74
CA THR A 287 -8.72 18.55 12.33
C THR A 287 -10.01 18.21 11.60
N PRO A 288 -10.35 18.90 10.50
CA PRO A 288 -11.49 18.53 9.67
C PRO A 288 -11.37 17.11 9.12
N SER A 289 -12.49 16.50 8.75
CA SER A 289 -12.45 15.17 8.15
C SER A 289 -11.64 15.12 6.84
N THR A 290 -10.97 13.99 6.64
CA THR A 290 -10.32 13.66 5.36
C THR A 290 -11.37 13.26 4.35
N TYR A 291 -11.13 13.54 3.07
CA TYR A 291 -11.96 13.02 1.99
C TYR A 291 -11.15 12.26 0.94
N GLY A 292 -11.77 11.25 0.34
CA GLY A 292 -11.25 10.48 -0.78
C GLY A 292 -12.10 10.65 -2.03
N ILE A 293 -11.49 10.52 -3.20
CA ILE A 293 -12.14 10.52 -4.51
C ILE A 293 -11.72 9.25 -5.22
N TYR A 294 -12.68 8.42 -5.61
CA TYR A 294 -12.43 7.19 -6.35
C TYR A 294 -13.23 7.17 -7.65
N HIS A 295 -12.57 6.79 -8.76
CA HIS A 295 -13.24 6.57 -10.04
C HIS A 295 -13.29 5.09 -10.36
N ALA A 296 -14.49 4.54 -10.58
CA ALA A 296 -14.67 3.11 -10.80
C ALA A 296 -14.34 2.62 -12.22
N SER A 297 -13.61 3.43 -12.99
CA SER A 297 -13.28 3.16 -14.39
C SER A 297 -11.91 2.51 -14.53
N ASN A 298 -11.81 1.57 -15.47
CA ASN A 298 -10.55 0.97 -15.93
C ASN A 298 -10.00 1.63 -17.21
N SER A 299 -10.62 2.74 -17.66
CA SER A 299 -10.08 3.54 -18.75
C SER A 299 -8.73 4.13 -18.35
N ASN A 300 -7.83 4.29 -19.32
CA ASN A 300 -6.71 5.20 -19.16
C ASN A 300 -7.22 6.57 -18.73
N ALA A 301 -6.48 7.20 -17.82
CA ALA A 301 -6.81 8.51 -17.31
C ALA A 301 -5.56 9.29 -16.86
N ALA A 302 -5.75 10.53 -16.44
CA ALA A 302 -4.70 11.37 -15.85
C ALA A 302 -5.25 12.16 -14.67
N TRP A 303 -4.45 12.28 -13.62
CA TRP A 303 -4.67 13.17 -12.47
C TRP A 303 -3.69 14.34 -12.52
N ASP A 304 -4.17 15.55 -12.26
CA ASP A 304 -3.35 16.72 -11.95
C ASP A 304 -3.74 17.26 -10.57
N LEU A 305 -2.77 17.50 -9.70
CA LEU A 305 -2.98 17.85 -8.30
C LEU A 305 -2.43 19.24 -7.98
N GLY A 306 -2.74 20.22 -8.82
CA GLY A 306 -2.31 21.61 -8.63
C GLY A 306 -0.99 21.96 -9.28
N ARG A 307 -0.58 21.22 -10.32
CA ARG A 307 0.47 21.69 -11.22
C ARG A 307 -0.08 22.78 -12.14
N LEU A 308 -1.36 22.68 -12.50
CA LEU A 308 -2.08 23.69 -13.27
C LEU A 308 -2.61 24.83 -12.37
N HIS A 309 -2.70 26.02 -12.95
CA HIS A 309 -3.19 27.24 -12.32
C HIS A 309 -3.94 28.10 -13.35
N ASP A 310 -5.04 28.72 -12.94
CA ASP A 310 -5.73 29.75 -13.73
C ASP A 310 -5.92 31.05 -12.95
N ASP A 311 -6.14 32.15 -13.68
CA ASP A 311 -6.33 33.48 -13.10
C ASP A 311 -7.59 33.57 -12.21
N PRO A 312 -8.77 33.02 -12.60
CA PRO A 312 -9.99 33.22 -11.81
C PRO A 312 -10.09 32.36 -10.56
N TRP A 313 -9.54 31.14 -10.57
CA TRP A 313 -9.76 30.13 -9.52
C TRP A 313 -8.48 29.60 -8.88
N GLY A 314 -7.32 30.01 -9.38
CA GLY A 314 -6.03 29.67 -8.83
C GLY A 314 -5.63 28.23 -9.12
N TYR A 315 -5.14 27.53 -8.09
CA TYR A 315 -4.78 26.11 -8.21
C TYR A 315 -6.01 25.21 -8.04
N PHE A 316 -6.10 24.20 -8.88
CA PHE A 316 -7.18 23.23 -8.90
C PHE A 316 -6.63 21.82 -9.13
N LYS A 317 -7.46 20.80 -8.89
CA LYS A 317 -7.15 19.42 -9.29
C LYS A 317 -8.05 18.99 -10.44
N THR A 318 -7.52 18.11 -11.30
CA THR A 318 -8.24 17.58 -12.46
C THR A 318 -8.10 16.07 -12.58
N PHE A 319 -9.15 15.44 -13.07
CA PHE A 319 -9.16 14.06 -13.51
C PHE A 319 -9.65 14.03 -14.95
N THR A 320 -8.90 13.41 -15.85
CA THR A 320 -9.26 13.28 -17.27
C THR A 320 -9.31 11.81 -17.62
N GLN A 321 -10.48 11.31 -17.98
CA GLN A 321 -10.73 9.93 -18.37
C GLN A 321 -10.87 9.84 -19.90
N ASP A 322 -10.19 8.88 -20.51
CA ASP A 322 -10.16 8.75 -21.96
C ASP A 322 -11.51 8.28 -22.55
N HIS A 323 -12.24 7.40 -21.86
CA HIS A 323 -13.45 6.78 -22.42
C HIS A 323 -14.61 6.64 -21.42
N GLY A 324 -15.85 6.81 -21.91
CA GLY A 324 -17.08 6.53 -21.16
C GLY A 324 -17.54 7.67 -20.26
N GLY A 325 -18.67 7.45 -19.58
CA GLY A 325 -19.20 8.33 -18.54
C GLY A 325 -18.40 8.22 -17.24
N LEU A 326 -18.82 9.00 -16.24
CA LEU A 326 -18.14 9.12 -14.95
C LEU A 326 -18.94 8.39 -13.86
N GLU A 327 -18.29 7.43 -13.22
CA GLU A 327 -18.71 6.90 -11.91
C GLU A 327 -17.68 7.34 -10.88
N GLU A 328 -18.05 8.30 -10.03
CA GLU A 328 -17.22 8.93 -9.01
C GLU A 328 -17.78 8.63 -7.61
N TRP A 329 -16.88 8.35 -6.68
CA TRP A 329 -17.19 8.12 -5.27
C TRP A 329 -16.43 9.13 -4.42
N LEU A 330 -17.16 9.88 -3.59
CA LEU A 330 -16.60 10.78 -2.59
C LEU A 330 -16.76 10.15 -1.21
N LEU A 331 -15.65 9.90 -0.53
CA LEU A 331 -15.60 9.20 0.75
C LEU A 331 -15.13 10.14 1.84
N PHE A 332 -15.69 10.07 3.05
CA PHE A 332 -15.37 11.00 4.14
C PHE A 332 -15.11 10.25 5.45
N GLY A 333 -14.12 10.69 6.23
CA GLY A 333 -13.83 10.07 7.52
C GLY A 333 -12.70 10.73 8.30
N LYS A 334 -12.52 10.29 9.55
CA LYS A 334 -11.48 10.78 10.46
C LYS A 334 -10.10 10.23 10.08
N GLY A 335 -9.42 10.97 9.19
CA GLY A 335 -8.08 10.65 8.72
C GLY A 335 -8.04 9.62 7.57
N PRO A 336 -6.85 9.35 7.00
CA PRO A 336 -6.69 8.47 5.84
C PRO A 336 -7.19 7.02 6.06
N LYS A 337 -7.13 6.52 7.31
CA LYS A 337 -7.53 5.16 7.67
C LYS A 337 -9.00 4.90 7.37
N GLU A 338 -9.91 5.75 7.86
CA GLU A 338 -11.35 5.52 7.72
C GLU A 338 -11.83 5.68 6.27
N VAL A 339 -11.25 6.62 5.52
CA VAL A 339 -11.52 6.78 4.09
C VAL A 339 -11.06 5.54 3.31
N THR A 340 -9.89 4.98 3.64
CA THR A 340 -9.39 3.75 3.01
C THR A 340 -10.22 2.53 3.39
N ARG A 341 -10.68 2.43 4.65
CA ARG A 341 -11.59 1.37 5.10
C ARG A 341 -12.92 1.42 4.34
N THR A 342 -13.50 2.61 4.19
CA THR A 342 -14.71 2.82 3.39
C THR A 342 -14.49 2.42 1.94
N TRP A 343 -13.34 2.77 1.36
CA TRP A 343 -12.98 2.35 0.01
C TRP A 343 -12.89 0.82 -0.11
N ALA A 344 -12.32 0.14 0.89
CA ALA A 344 -12.27 -1.32 0.94
C ALA A 344 -13.68 -1.97 1.02
N GLU A 345 -14.67 -1.33 1.65
CA GLU A 345 -16.07 -1.81 1.55
C GLU A 345 -16.61 -1.73 0.12
N ILE A 346 -16.16 -0.74 -0.66
CA ILE A 346 -16.63 -0.48 -2.03
C ILE A 346 -16.00 -1.45 -3.04
N VAL A 347 -14.68 -1.63 -2.97
CA VAL A 347 -13.91 -2.43 -3.95
C VAL A 347 -13.58 -3.84 -3.47
N GLY A 348 -13.89 -4.14 -2.21
CA GLY A 348 -13.57 -5.41 -1.56
C GLY A 348 -12.41 -5.30 -0.59
N ARG A 349 -12.59 -5.97 0.56
CA ARG A 349 -11.52 -6.08 1.55
C ARG A 349 -10.41 -7.00 1.02
N PRO A 350 -9.14 -6.72 1.37
CA PRO A 350 -8.09 -7.71 1.23
C PRO A 350 -8.54 -9.02 1.88
N LEU A 351 -8.13 -10.13 1.29
CA LEU A 351 -8.42 -11.44 1.85
C LEU A 351 -7.13 -12.06 2.35
N LEU A 352 -7.26 -12.88 3.38
CA LEU A 352 -6.16 -13.55 4.05
C LEU A 352 -5.38 -14.42 3.05
N VAL A 353 -4.05 -14.42 3.20
CA VAL A 353 -3.12 -15.28 2.46
C VAL A 353 -2.70 -16.44 3.34
N GLY A 354 -2.25 -17.54 2.72
CA GLY A 354 -1.68 -18.65 3.49
C GLY A 354 -0.47 -18.18 4.30
N ARG A 355 -0.27 -18.73 5.49
CA ARG A 355 0.79 -18.34 6.44
C ARG A 355 2.17 -18.28 5.79
N ASP A 356 2.47 -19.22 4.89
CA ASP A 356 3.76 -19.33 4.21
C ASP A 356 4.10 -18.11 3.34
N TRP A 357 3.08 -17.33 2.92
CA TRP A 357 3.27 -16.12 2.11
C TRP A 357 3.86 -14.95 2.89
N LEU A 358 3.82 -15.00 4.22
CA LEU A 358 4.49 -14.03 5.10
C LEU A 358 5.95 -14.39 5.36
N GLY A 359 6.41 -15.55 4.87
CA GLY A 359 7.77 -16.05 5.00
C GLY A 359 8.74 -15.44 3.97
N TYR A 360 9.91 -16.09 3.84
CA TYR A 360 10.93 -15.71 2.88
C TYR A 360 10.67 -16.35 1.51
N LEU A 361 10.73 -15.55 0.44
CA LEU A 361 10.67 -16.02 -0.94
C LEU A 361 12.07 -16.07 -1.57
N ALA A 362 12.53 -17.26 -1.91
CA ALA A 362 13.71 -17.44 -2.75
C ALA A 362 13.32 -17.28 -4.23
N SER A 363 13.71 -16.16 -4.85
CA SER A 363 13.45 -15.89 -6.27
C SER A 363 14.68 -15.29 -6.95
N GLY A 364 14.82 -15.54 -8.24
CA GLY A 364 15.86 -14.93 -9.07
C GLY A 364 15.59 -15.25 -10.53
N MET A 365 16.01 -14.38 -11.45
CA MET A 365 15.79 -14.65 -12.89
C MET A 365 16.56 -15.88 -13.36
N GLY A 366 17.74 -16.18 -12.77
CA GLY A 366 18.58 -17.36 -13.09
C GLY A 366 18.25 -18.65 -12.33
N LEU A 367 17.92 -18.56 -11.02
CA LEU A 367 17.29 -19.68 -10.27
C LEU A 367 15.88 -19.99 -10.85
N GLY A 368 15.23 -18.95 -11.37
CA GLY A 368 13.95 -18.94 -12.08
C GLY A 368 14.05 -19.12 -13.60
N GLU A 369 15.25 -19.30 -14.16
CA GLU A 369 15.34 -19.98 -15.46
C GLU A 369 14.86 -21.42 -15.31
N SER A 370 14.69 -21.90 -14.07
CA SER A 370 14.00 -23.13 -13.80
C SER A 370 12.47 -22.99 -13.61
N PHE A 371 12.03 -22.25 -12.58
CA PHE A 371 10.61 -22.16 -12.20
C PHE A 371 9.91 -20.82 -12.49
N SER A 372 10.63 -19.74 -12.85
CA SER A 372 9.97 -18.49 -13.28
C SER A 372 9.34 -18.73 -14.64
N SER A 373 10.12 -18.83 -15.72
CA SER A 373 9.57 -19.12 -17.05
C SER A 373 10.11 -20.38 -17.71
N GLY A 374 11.16 -20.98 -17.14
CA GLY A 374 11.85 -22.15 -17.68
C GLY A 374 10.96 -23.35 -17.96
N TYR A 375 10.03 -23.62 -17.06
CA TYR A 375 9.08 -24.71 -17.20
C TYR A 375 8.15 -24.56 -18.41
N THR A 376 8.10 -23.38 -19.05
CA THR A 376 7.31 -23.10 -20.26
C THR A 376 8.12 -22.89 -21.54
N VAL A 377 9.45 -23.00 -21.47
CA VAL A 377 10.30 -22.72 -22.63
C VAL A 377 10.28 -23.90 -23.60
N GLY A 378 9.91 -23.65 -24.86
CA GLY A 378 9.98 -24.64 -25.94
C GLY A 378 11.39 -24.77 -26.54
N PRO A 379 11.60 -25.74 -27.45
CA PRO A 379 12.91 -25.97 -28.09
C PRO A 379 13.44 -24.78 -28.90
N ASP A 380 12.55 -23.87 -29.30
CA ASP A 380 12.88 -22.63 -30.03
C ASP A 380 13.26 -21.46 -29.10
N GLY A 381 13.30 -21.69 -27.78
CA GLY A 381 13.63 -20.68 -26.78
C GLY A 381 12.49 -19.72 -26.45
N ASN A 382 11.29 -19.92 -27.01
CA ASN A 382 10.10 -19.12 -26.71
C ASN A 382 9.32 -19.69 -25.52
N ARG A 383 8.57 -18.83 -24.83
CA ARG A 383 7.71 -19.21 -23.70
C ARG A 383 6.29 -19.52 -24.17
N TYR A 384 5.80 -20.70 -23.81
CA TYR A 384 4.45 -21.17 -24.12
C TYR A 384 3.70 -21.43 -22.82
N VAL A 385 2.80 -20.53 -22.45
CA VAL A 385 2.03 -20.65 -21.20
C VAL A 385 1.35 -22.03 -21.11
N PHE A 386 1.37 -22.62 -19.91
CA PHE A 386 0.85 -23.97 -19.63
C PHE A 386 1.46 -25.12 -20.45
N THR A 387 2.65 -24.94 -21.05
CA THR A 387 3.36 -26.00 -21.79
C THR A 387 4.59 -26.47 -21.03
N MET A 388 4.56 -27.66 -20.43
CA MET A 388 5.69 -28.15 -19.63
C MET A 388 6.94 -28.48 -20.48
N ASN A 389 8.08 -27.90 -20.13
CA ASN A 389 9.38 -28.27 -20.68
C ASN A 389 9.87 -29.58 -20.02
N LYS A 390 9.59 -30.71 -20.68
CA LYS A 390 9.96 -32.05 -20.19
C LYS A 390 11.44 -32.39 -20.33
N GLU A 391 12.21 -31.64 -21.12
CA GLU A 391 13.66 -31.83 -21.21
C GLU A 391 14.35 -31.27 -19.96
N ARG A 392 13.91 -30.08 -19.53
CA ARG A 392 14.39 -29.42 -18.32
C ARG A 392 13.78 -29.99 -17.04
N TYR A 393 12.50 -30.38 -17.10
CA TYR A 393 11.76 -31.04 -16.02
C TYR A 393 11.21 -32.41 -16.46
N PRO A 394 12.06 -33.45 -16.53
CA PRO A 394 11.59 -34.80 -16.86
C PRO A 394 10.51 -35.32 -15.91
N ASP A 395 10.61 -34.95 -14.63
CA ASP A 395 9.64 -35.27 -13.57
C ASP A 395 9.40 -34.04 -12.68
N PHE A 396 8.58 -33.11 -13.18
CA PHE A 396 8.24 -31.89 -12.45
C PHE A 396 7.49 -32.21 -11.15
N ALA A 397 6.53 -33.14 -11.18
CA ALA A 397 5.75 -33.52 -10.00
C ALA A 397 6.64 -34.15 -8.92
N GLY A 398 7.56 -35.04 -9.28
CA GLY A 398 8.52 -35.62 -8.33
C GLY A 398 9.47 -34.58 -7.72
N LEU A 399 9.85 -33.55 -8.48
CA LEU A 399 10.63 -32.42 -7.98
C LEU A 399 9.84 -31.59 -6.95
N VAL A 400 8.61 -31.20 -7.29
CA VAL A 400 7.70 -30.47 -6.38
C VAL A 400 7.45 -31.28 -5.10
N ALA A 401 7.17 -32.56 -5.23
CA ALA A 401 7.01 -33.50 -4.12
C ALA A 401 8.23 -33.54 -3.18
N GLY A 402 9.44 -33.45 -3.74
CA GLY A 402 10.67 -33.36 -2.96
C GLY A 402 10.76 -32.07 -2.13
N LEU A 403 10.35 -30.94 -2.72
CA LEU A 403 10.31 -29.63 -2.07
C LEU A 403 9.24 -29.59 -0.96
N HIS A 404 8.06 -30.14 -1.21
CA HIS A 404 6.98 -30.24 -0.23
C HIS A 404 7.39 -31.04 1.01
N ARG A 405 8.09 -32.17 0.85
CA ARG A 405 8.62 -32.92 2.00
C ARG A 405 9.55 -32.07 2.89
N ALA A 406 10.22 -31.07 2.32
CA ALA A 406 11.08 -30.13 3.04
C ALA A 406 10.36 -28.85 3.51
N GLY A 407 9.04 -28.73 3.32
CA GLY A 407 8.25 -27.54 3.67
C GLY A 407 8.37 -26.38 2.69
N ILE A 408 8.89 -26.60 1.48
CA ILE A 408 9.11 -25.54 0.50
C ILE A 408 7.93 -25.50 -0.48
N LYS A 409 7.27 -24.35 -0.55
CA LYS A 409 6.18 -24.06 -1.48
C LYS A 409 6.70 -23.68 -2.87
N VAL A 410 5.98 -24.10 -3.91
CA VAL A 410 6.36 -23.87 -5.31
C VAL A 410 5.35 -22.94 -5.99
N VAL A 411 5.85 -21.78 -6.45
CA VAL A 411 5.05 -20.74 -7.10
C VAL A 411 5.68 -20.36 -8.45
N PRO A 412 5.29 -20.98 -9.58
CA PRO A 412 5.78 -20.61 -10.89
C PRO A 412 5.18 -19.28 -11.38
N ASN A 413 5.90 -18.64 -12.30
CA ASN A 413 5.38 -17.46 -13.01
C ASN A 413 4.45 -17.93 -14.14
N VAL A 414 3.27 -17.32 -14.27
CA VAL A 414 2.36 -17.61 -15.39
C VAL A 414 2.16 -16.31 -16.16
N LYS A 415 2.52 -16.30 -17.44
CA LYS A 415 2.39 -15.13 -18.30
C LYS A 415 1.38 -15.42 -19.41
N PRO A 416 0.40 -14.54 -19.66
CA PRO A 416 -0.55 -14.74 -20.74
C PRO A 416 0.15 -14.70 -22.10
N SER A 417 0.08 -15.79 -22.83
CA SER A 417 0.46 -15.86 -24.25
C SER A 417 -0.50 -16.82 -24.97
N ASN A 418 -0.68 -16.62 -26.28
CA ASN A 418 -1.56 -17.40 -27.17
C ASN A 418 -3.08 -17.19 -27.01
N ALA A 419 -3.52 -16.07 -27.62
CA ALA A 419 -4.72 -15.89 -28.44
C ALA A 419 -6.10 -16.22 -27.86
N LEU A 420 -6.75 -15.19 -27.28
CA LEU A 420 -8.22 -15.05 -27.27
C LEU A 420 -8.70 -13.58 -27.46
N PHE A 421 -7.81 -12.60 -27.56
CA PHE A 421 -8.20 -11.19 -27.72
C PHE A 421 -8.43 -10.82 -29.20
N TYR A 422 -9.64 -10.36 -29.51
CA TYR A 422 -10.05 -9.95 -30.85
C TYR A 422 -10.08 -8.43 -30.98
N ASP A 423 -9.60 -7.94 -32.11
CA ASP A 423 -9.73 -6.54 -32.49
C ASP A 423 -11.22 -6.19 -32.68
N PRO A 424 -11.74 -5.16 -31.98
CA PRO A 424 -13.15 -4.82 -32.07
C PRO A 424 -13.58 -4.29 -33.45
N HIS A 425 -12.65 -3.76 -34.25
CA HIS A 425 -12.91 -3.28 -35.61
C HIS A 425 -12.78 -4.39 -36.64
N THR A 426 -11.68 -5.16 -36.59
CA THR A 426 -11.41 -6.18 -37.62
C THR A 426 -12.02 -7.55 -37.31
N LYS A 427 -12.45 -7.77 -36.05
CA LYS A 427 -12.96 -9.06 -35.53
C LYS A 427 -12.00 -10.23 -35.75
N ARG A 428 -10.69 -9.95 -35.81
CA ARG A 428 -9.62 -10.95 -35.93
C ARG A 428 -8.76 -10.97 -34.66
N PRO A 429 -8.07 -12.07 -34.33
CA PRO A 429 -7.15 -12.10 -33.20
C PRO A 429 -6.07 -11.02 -33.35
N VAL A 430 -5.84 -10.25 -32.29
CA VAL A 430 -4.75 -9.27 -32.25
C VAL A 430 -3.44 -10.02 -32.13
N VAL A 431 -2.55 -9.88 -33.12
CA VAL A 431 -1.20 -10.44 -33.07
C VAL A 431 -0.18 -9.31 -33.05
N THR A 432 0.65 -9.26 -32.02
CA THR A 432 1.70 -8.26 -31.84
C THR A 432 3.04 -8.90 -31.51
N ARG A 433 4.12 -8.11 -31.52
CA ARG A 433 5.41 -8.53 -30.96
C ARG A 433 5.34 -8.39 -29.45
N ILE A 434 5.52 -9.51 -28.76
CA ILE A 434 5.59 -9.57 -27.30
C ILE A 434 7.02 -9.93 -26.89
N TRP A 435 7.44 -9.46 -25.72
CA TRP A 435 8.68 -9.91 -25.12
C TRP A 435 8.63 -11.43 -24.88
N SER A 436 9.53 -12.20 -25.51
CA SER A 436 9.46 -13.66 -25.51
C SER A 436 10.44 -14.31 -24.53
N SER A 437 11.70 -13.87 -24.47
CA SER A 437 12.71 -14.43 -23.55
C SER A 437 13.99 -13.60 -23.44
N GLY A 438 14.33 -13.07 -22.27
CA GLY A 438 15.58 -12.30 -22.09
C GLY A 438 15.58 -10.94 -22.81
N VAL A 439 16.54 -10.06 -22.48
CA VAL A 439 16.50 -8.64 -22.90
C VAL A 439 16.51 -8.50 -24.43
N GLY A 440 15.52 -7.79 -24.98
CA GLY A 440 15.43 -7.48 -26.41
C GLY A 440 14.86 -8.57 -27.32
N VAL A 441 14.63 -9.78 -26.81
CA VAL A 441 14.05 -10.89 -27.60
C VAL A 441 12.54 -10.77 -27.62
N ASN A 442 11.95 -10.94 -28.80
CA ASN A 442 10.53 -10.85 -29.00
C ASN A 442 10.02 -11.96 -29.93
N GLY A 443 8.78 -12.36 -29.71
CA GLY A 443 8.03 -13.32 -30.53
C GLY A 443 6.71 -12.72 -30.97
N ARG A 444 6.10 -13.30 -32.02
CA ARG A 444 4.70 -12.98 -32.33
C ARG A 444 3.80 -13.68 -31.33
N GLY A 445 2.88 -12.94 -30.74
CA GLY A 445 1.92 -13.48 -29.79
C GLY A 445 0.67 -12.62 -29.68
N SER A 446 -0.24 -13.04 -28.80
CA SER A 446 -1.51 -12.39 -28.53
C SER A 446 -1.85 -12.53 -27.06
N TRP A 447 -2.62 -11.59 -26.52
CA TRP A 447 -3.08 -11.61 -25.14
C TRP A 447 -4.30 -12.52 -24.98
N VAL A 448 -4.49 -13.02 -23.76
CA VAL A 448 -5.70 -13.75 -23.37
C VAL A 448 -6.76 -12.72 -23.01
N ASP A 449 -7.97 -12.85 -23.58
CA ASP A 449 -9.08 -11.96 -23.25
C ASP A 449 -9.73 -12.37 -21.92
N MET A 450 -9.23 -11.78 -20.83
CA MET A 450 -9.76 -12.00 -19.49
C MET A 450 -11.14 -11.36 -19.25
N THR A 451 -11.61 -10.48 -20.16
CA THR A 451 -12.97 -9.93 -20.11
C THR A 451 -14.02 -10.94 -20.60
N SER A 452 -13.60 -11.90 -21.45
CA SER A 452 -14.45 -12.99 -21.92
C SER A 452 -14.53 -14.17 -20.94
N GLU A 453 -15.70 -14.83 -20.88
CA GLU A 453 -15.87 -16.06 -20.11
C GLU A 453 -14.97 -17.20 -20.62
N ALA A 454 -14.83 -17.32 -21.95
CA ALA A 454 -13.99 -18.32 -22.58
C ALA A 454 -12.50 -18.17 -22.19
N GLY A 455 -11.99 -16.93 -22.16
CA GLY A 455 -10.61 -16.65 -21.73
C GLY A 455 -10.37 -16.96 -20.27
N ARG A 456 -11.29 -16.58 -19.38
CA ARG A 456 -11.22 -16.96 -17.96
C ARG A 456 -11.28 -18.47 -17.76
N LYS A 457 -12.15 -19.18 -18.48
CA LYS A 457 -12.25 -20.65 -18.40
C LYS A 457 -10.97 -21.34 -18.86
N TRP A 458 -10.42 -20.96 -20.01
CA TRP A 458 -9.18 -21.53 -20.53
C TRP A 458 -8.01 -21.30 -19.55
N TRP A 459 -7.91 -20.08 -18.99
CA TRP A 459 -6.90 -19.77 -17.97
C TRP A 459 -7.06 -20.63 -16.73
N ALA A 460 -8.28 -20.74 -16.20
CA ALA A 460 -8.58 -21.54 -15.01
C ALA A 460 -8.24 -23.02 -15.21
N ASP A 461 -8.54 -23.59 -16.38
CA ASP A 461 -8.20 -24.98 -16.71
C ASP A 461 -6.68 -25.21 -16.78
N GLY A 462 -5.93 -24.26 -17.36
CA GLY A 462 -4.45 -24.30 -17.38
C GLY A 462 -3.83 -24.22 -15.99
N VAL A 463 -4.38 -23.35 -15.12
CA VAL A 463 -3.97 -23.24 -13.71
C VAL A 463 -4.25 -24.53 -12.94
N ARG A 464 -5.43 -25.14 -13.13
CA ARG A 464 -5.76 -26.44 -12.51
C ARG A 464 -4.75 -27.52 -12.88
N GLY A 465 -4.31 -27.56 -14.13
CA GLY A 465 -3.25 -28.48 -14.57
C GLY A 465 -1.91 -28.26 -13.86
N LEU A 466 -1.58 -27.04 -13.42
CA LEU A 466 -0.40 -26.78 -12.58
C LEU A 466 -0.62 -27.25 -11.14
N ILE A 467 -1.81 -27.03 -10.58
CA ILE A 467 -2.16 -27.49 -9.23
C ILE A 467 -2.11 -29.02 -9.14
N GLU A 468 -2.57 -29.73 -10.17
CA GLU A 468 -2.46 -31.19 -10.28
C GLU A 468 -1.01 -31.70 -10.28
N LEU A 469 -0.04 -30.84 -10.62
CA LEU A 469 1.40 -31.13 -10.55
C LEU A 469 2.03 -30.71 -9.21
N GLY A 470 1.23 -30.28 -8.24
CA GLY A 470 1.65 -29.86 -6.91
C GLY A 470 1.97 -28.37 -6.75
N VAL A 471 1.70 -27.52 -7.74
CA VAL A 471 1.95 -26.08 -7.59
C VAL A 471 1.03 -25.46 -6.53
N ASP A 472 1.60 -24.78 -5.52
CA ASP A 472 0.84 -24.19 -4.41
C ASP A 472 0.17 -22.84 -4.73
N GLY A 473 0.67 -22.16 -5.76
CA GLY A 473 0.15 -20.85 -6.16
C GLY A 473 0.81 -20.38 -7.44
N MET A 474 0.32 -19.28 -8.01
CA MET A 474 0.98 -18.62 -9.15
C MET A 474 1.54 -17.28 -8.69
N TRP A 475 2.56 -16.76 -9.39
CA TRP A 475 2.95 -15.37 -9.20
C TRP A 475 1.89 -14.45 -9.80
N ASN A 476 0.82 -14.28 -9.04
CA ASN A 476 -0.21 -13.29 -9.22
C ASN A 476 -0.68 -12.94 -7.80
N HIS A 477 -0.69 -11.66 -7.49
CA HIS A 477 -1.25 -11.21 -6.23
C HIS A 477 -2.72 -10.97 -6.47
N GLU A 478 -3.57 -11.84 -5.93
CA GLU A 478 -5.00 -11.56 -5.89
C GLU A 478 -5.37 -10.66 -4.70
N ARG A 479 -4.49 -10.58 -3.67
CA ARG A 479 -4.72 -9.87 -2.39
C ARG A 479 -3.42 -9.36 -1.76
N ALA A 480 -3.52 -8.28 -0.99
CA ALA A 480 -2.49 -7.81 -0.05
C ALA A 480 -3.18 -7.05 1.11
N GLU A 481 -2.93 -7.47 2.35
CA GLU A 481 -3.14 -6.59 3.50
C GLU A 481 -1.92 -5.69 3.66
N PRO A 482 -2.08 -4.40 3.96
CA PRO A 482 -0.94 -3.55 4.27
C PRO A 482 -0.39 -3.98 5.63
N THR A 483 0.67 -4.79 5.62
CA THR A 483 1.45 -5.13 6.82
C THR A 483 2.16 -3.92 7.39
N ASN A 484 2.41 -2.93 6.53
CA ASN A 484 2.98 -1.65 6.86
C ASN A 484 2.03 -0.49 6.63
N ALA A 485 2.15 0.55 7.46
CA ALA A 485 1.41 1.79 7.31
C ALA A 485 2.34 2.98 7.46
N TRP A 486 2.02 4.09 6.78
CA TRP A 486 2.74 5.35 6.97
C TRP A 486 2.54 5.89 8.40
N LEU A 487 3.44 6.75 8.88
CA LEU A 487 3.49 7.15 10.29
C LEU A 487 2.21 7.81 10.82
N GLY A 488 1.53 8.64 10.04
CA GLY A 488 0.27 9.28 10.45
C GLY A 488 -0.98 8.44 10.17
N TRP A 489 -0.87 7.12 10.13
CA TRP A 489 -2.02 6.24 10.01
C TRP A 489 -2.79 6.15 11.34
N GLY A 490 -4.13 6.08 11.28
CA GLY A 490 -4.98 5.94 12.47
C GLY A 490 -4.85 7.10 13.46
N ALA A 491 -4.65 6.80 14.75
CA ALA A 491 -4.59 7.81 15.81
C ALA A 491 -3.46 8.85 15.62
N PHE A 492 -2.38 8.45 14.94
CA PHE A 492 -1.22 9.31 14.65
C PHE A 492 -1.49 10.36 13.57
N ALA A 493 -2.62 10.28 12.86
CA ALA A 493 -3.00 11.29 11.85
C ALA A 493 -3.18 12.70 12.44
N SER A 494 -3.37 12.79 13.77
CA SER A 494 -3.51 14.05 14.51
C SER A 494 -2.17 14.72 14.87
N ASP A 495 -1.06 14.01 14.72
CA ASP A 495 0.27 14.51 15.05
C ASP A 495 0.81 15.37 13.91
N ALA A 496 1.06 16.66 14.14
CA ALA A 496 1.53 17.56 13.08
C ALA A 496 2.94 17.21 12.57
N ASN A 497 3.78 16.62 13.42
CA ASN A 497 5.18 16.36 13.10
C ASN A 497 5.35 15.25 12.04
N VAL A 498 4.43 14.28 11.96
CA VAL A 498 4.51 13.21 10.94
C VAL A 498 4.25 13.73 9.52
N TYR A 499 3.79 14.98 9.37
CA TYR A 499 3.60 15.64 8.09
C TYR A 499 4.76 16.56 7.69
N GLU A 500 5.78 16.72 8.54
CA GLU A 500 6.95 17.54 8.26
C GLU A 500 7.91 16.85 7.29
N ASP A 501 8.09 15.53 7.41
CA ASP A 501 8.87 14.70 6.50
C ASP A 501 7.99 13.65 5.80
N LEU A 502 7.53 13.99 4.60
CA LEU A 502 6.74 13.11 3.72
C LEU A 502 7.59 12.46 2.61
N GLU A 503 8.92 12.67 2.67
CA GLU A 503 9.89 11.98 1.82
C GLU A 503 10.58 10.82 2.57
N GLY A 504 10.35 10.74 3.89
CA GLY A 504 10.77 9.65 4.75
C GLY A 504 10.16 8.29 4.38
N PHE A 505 10.79 7.26 4.92
CA PHE A 505 10.50 5.84 4.63
C PHE A 505 10.30 5.02 5.90
N ASP A 506 10.04 5.72 7.01
CA ASP A 506 9.71 5.12 8.28
C ASP A 506 8.25 4.68 8.25
N ALA A 507 7.97 3.51 8.80
CA ALA A 507 6.66 2.90 8.70
C ALA A 507 6.32 2.10 9.96
N TRP A 508 5.03 2.01 10.24
CA TRP A 508 4.50 1.03 11.17
C TRP A 508 4.59 -0.37 10.57
N ILE A 509 4.92 -1.37 11.39
CA ILE A 509 4.65 -2.78 11.16
C ILE A 509 3.60 -3.19 12.20
N GLY A 510 2.35 -3.35 11.76
CA GLY A 510 1.21 -3.31 12.68
C GLY A 510 1.02 -1.90 13.26
N GLU A 511 -0.11 -1.25 12.95
CA GLU A 511 -0.41 0.12 13.37
C GLU A 511 -0.15 0.33 14.87
N GLY A 512 0.80 1.22 15.19
CA GLY A 512 1.13 1.56 16.57
C GLY A 512 1.78 0.45 17.39
N GLN A 513 2.22 -0.66 16.77
CA GLN A 513 2.93 -1.76 17.44
C GLN A 513 4.45 -1.61 17.30
N LEU A 514 4.95 -1.69 16.06
CA LEU A 514 6.38 -1.60 15.75
C LEU A 514 6.69 -0.45 14.80
N LEU A 515 7.64 0.41 15.15
CA LEU A 515 8.18 1.44 14.27
C LEU A 515 9.45 0.90 13.58
N SER A 516 9.40 0.82 12.25
CA SER A 516 10.52 0.42 11.40
C SER A 516 11.22 1.65 10.81
N VAL A 517 12.55 1.69 10.97
CA VAL A 517 13.40 2.83 10.60
C VAL A 517 14.63 2.30 9.83
N PRO A 518 14.50 1.99 8.54
CA PRO A 518 15.61 1.47 7.75
C PRO A 518 16.68 2.54 7.51
N GLN A 519 17.84 2.16 6.96
CA GLN A 519 18.83 3.11 6.45
C GLN A 519 18.90 2.95 4.94
N LEU A 520 18.48 3.99 4.21
CA LEU A 520 18.43 3.95 2.75
C LEU A 520 19.53 4.78 2.08
N TRP A 521 20.39 5.44 2.87
CA TRP A 521 21.50 6.22 2.35
C TRP A 521 22.83 5.49 2.49
N GLU A 522 23.58 5.43 1.39
CA GLU A 522 24.89 4.81 1.32
C GLU A 522 25.84 5.37 2.39
N GLY A 523 26.44 4.48 3.17
CA GLY A 523 27.38 4.84 4.24
C GLY A 523 26.74 5.45 5.49
N GLY A 524 25.42 5.60 5.54
CA GLY A 524 24.71 6.01 6.74
C GLY A 524 24.82 4.93 7.82
N LEU A 525 25.29 5.31 9.01
CA LEU A 525 25.34 4.42 10.19
C LEU A 525 24.46 4.94 11.34
N THR A 526 23.87 6.12 11.16
CA THR A 526 22.93 6.73 12.09
C THR A 526 21.83 7.47 11.32
N ARG A 527 20.68 7.69 11.97
CA ARG A 527 19.59 8.55 11.48
C ARG A 527 19.02 9.39 12.62
N ASP A 528 18.56 10.60 12.30
CA ASP A 528 17.63 11.30 13.18
C ASP A 528 16.24 10.74 12.95
N VAL A 529 15.55 10.40 14.04
CA VAL A 529 14.30 9.65 14.02
C VAL A 529 13.29 10.34 14.89
N TYR A 530 12.11 10.59 14.33
CA TYR A 530 10.95 11.05 15.08
C TYR A 530 10.16 9.86 15.65
N PHE A 531 9.71 9.98 16.90
CA PHE A 531 8.85 9.00 17.57
C PHE A 531 7.41 9.55 17.64
N PRO A 532 6.47 9.08 16.80
CA PRO A 532 5.14 9.67 16.70
C PRO A 532 4.32 9.63 17.99
N GLN A 533 3.34 10.53 18.13
CA GLN A 533 2.38 10.54 19.24
C GLN A 533 0.95 10.27 18.73
N ALA A 534 0.18 9.49 19.49
CA ALA A 534 -1.22 9.16 19.16
C ALA A 534 -2.22 10.23 19.65
N GLY A 535 -1.73 11.39 20.08
CA GLY A 535 -2.51 12.52 20.57
C GLY A 535 -1.68 13.46 21.46
N ALA A 536 -2.22 14.63 21.79
CA ALA A 536 -1.50 15.69 22.50
C ALA A 536 -1.03 15.32 23.92
N THR A 537 -1.64 14.32 24.55
CA THR A 537 -1.29 13.83 25.89
C THR A 537 -0.58 12.48 25.86
N ASP A 538 -0.18 12.00 24.69
CA ASP A 538 0.47 10.70 24.57
C ASP A 538 1.89 10.75 25.16
N ASP A 539 2.08 10.05 26.27
CA ASP A 539 3.34 9.97 27.00
C ASP A 539 4.06 8.63 26.80
N SER A 540 3.59 7.81 25.85
CA SER A 540 4.03 6.45 25.61
C SER A 540 5.53 6.36 25.30
N LEU A 541 6.12 5.23 25.70
CA LEU A 541 7.50 4.91 25.38
C LEU A 541 7.64 4.14 24.06
N TYR A 542 8.83 4.24 23.47
CA TYR A 542 9.31 3.41 22.38
C TYR A 542 10.55 2.66 22.85
N PHE A 543 10.51 1.34 22.80
CA PHE A 543 11.56 0.43 23.25
C PHE A 543 12.41 0.01 22.07
N ASP A 544 13.69 0.31 22.11
CA ASP A 544 14.66 -0.14 21.11
C ASP A 544 14.84 -1.66 21.20
N LEU A 545 14.55 -2.35 20.11
CA LEU A 545 14.69 -3.81 20.04
C LEU A 545 16.13 -4.24 19.84
N HIS A 546 17.06 -3.30 19.60
CA HIS A 546 18.48 -3.56 19.46
C HIS A 546 19.29 -3.01 20.65
N PRO A 547 20.47 -3.57 20.95
CA PRO A 547 21.35 -3.03 21.98
C PRO A 547 21.70 -1.55 21.71
N PRO A 548 21.74 -0.69 22.75
CA PRO A 548 21.69 -1.03 24.18
C PRO A 548 20.28 -0.99 24.80
N HIS A 549 19.22 -1.21 24.01
CA HIS A 549 17.82 -1.30 24.47
C HIS A 549 17.32 -0.03 25.18
N ARG A 550 17.55 1.12 24.54
CA ARG A 550 17.11 2.42 25.06
C ARG A 550 15.61 2.59 24.92
N THR A 551 15.07 3.53 25.70
CA THR A 551 13.68 3.98 25.55
C THR A 551 13.62 5.43 25.11
N PHE A 552 12.67 5.74 24.24
CA PHE A 552 12.38 7.08 23.75
C PHE A 552 10.94 7.45 24.06
N ARG A 553 10.62 8.74 24.14
CA ARG A 553 9.27 9.21 24.44
C ARG A 553 8.57 9.62 23.15
N ALA A 554 7.27 9.33 23.05
CA ALA A 554 6.42 9.89 22.00
C ALA A 554 6.58 11.42 21.91
N GLY A 555 6.51 11.96 20.70
CA GLY A 555 6.68 13.39 20.44
C GLY A 555 8.14 13.88 20.41
N THR A 556 9.14 12.99 20.47
CA THR A 556 10.55 13.38 20.53
C THR A 556 11.36 12.92 19.32
N HIS A 557 12.51 13.56 19.09
CA HIS A 557 13.53 13.13 18.15
C HIS A 557 14.71 12.50 18.87
N ALA A 558 15.33 11.49 18.24
CA ALA A 558 16.64 11.02 18.66
C ALA A 558 17.49 10.54 17.49
N THR A 559 18.81 10.65 17.66
CA THR A 559 19.76 9.98 16.78
C THR A 559 19.88 8.50 17.13
N ILE A 560 19.52 7.66 16.17
CA ILE A 560 19.50 6.20 16.26
C ILE A 560 20.65 5.62 15.46
N ALA A 561 21.26 4.55 15.97
CA ALA A 561 22.24 3.76 15.24
C ALA A 561 21.54 2.81 14.26
N THR A 562 22.01 2.80 13.02
CA THR A 562 21.54 1.92 11.95
C THR A 562 22.75 1.28 11.29
N PRO A 563 23.50 0.42 12.01
CA PRO A 563 24.70 -0.20 11.47
C PRO A 563 24.30 -1.28 10.43
N LEU A 564 25.28 -2.00 9.88
CA LEU A 564 25.00 -2.97 8.81
C LEU A 564 24.18 -4.17 9.32
N GLU A 565 24.32 -4.50 10.60
CA GLU A 565 23.73 -5.68 11.22
C GLU A 565 22.24 -5.54 11.48
N HIS A 566 21.71 -4.31 11.56
CA HIS A 566 20.30 -4.07 11.81
C HIS A 566 19.82 -2.66 11.40
N MET A 567 18.53 -2.56 11.11
CA MET A 567 17.83 -1.27 11.03
C MET A 567 17.39 -0.79 12.42
N GLY A 568 16.88 0.44 12.51
CA GLY A 568 16.15 0.87 13.71
C GLY A 568 14.81 0.14 13.76
N LEU A 569 14.49 -0.48 14.89
CA LEU A 569 13.23 -1.17 15.11
C LEU A 569 12.80 -0.98 16.57
N PHE A 570 11.61 -0.44 16.77
CA PHE A 570 11.13 -0.05 18.09
C PHE A 570 9.73 -0.58 18.36
N ALA A 571 9.51 -1.20 19.52
CA ALA A 571 8.16 -1.52 19.97
C ALA A 571 7.58 -0.36 20.77
N ARG A 572 6.34 0.01 20.50
CA ARG A 572 5.65 1.03 21.27
C ARG A 572 5.10 0.44 22.57
N GLU A 573 5.09 1.24 23.62
CA GLU A 573 4.41 0.93 24.88
C GLU A 573 2.96 0.52 24.61
N GLY A 574 2.55 -0.61 25.18
CA GLY A 574 1.23 -1.19 24.91
C GLY A 574 1.23 -2.28 23.84
N ALA A 575 2.34 -2.47 23.12
CA ALA A 575 2.41 -3.51 22.09
C ALA A 575 2.31 -4.92 22.68
N VAL A 576 1.59 -5.78 21.95
CA VAL A 576 1.43 -7.21 22.21
C VAL A 576 1.87 -7.93 20.95
N ILE A 577 3.03 -8.56 20.98
CA ILE A 577 3.66 -9.13 19.77
C ILE A 577 3.78 -10.65 19.94
N PRO A 578 2.88 -11.43 19.31
CA PRO A 578 3.03 -12.88 19.24
C PRO A 578 4.30 -13.26 18.47
N VAL A 579 5.10 -14.16 19.03
CA VAL A 579 6.33 -14.67 18.41
C VAL A 579 6.33 -16.19 18.41
N GLY A 580 6.90 -16.78 17.36
CA GLY A 580 7.04 -18.22 17.20
C GLY A 580 8.50 -18.66 17.26
N LYS A 581 8.73 -19.92 16.86
CA LYS A 581 10.07 -20.47 16.66
C LYS A 581 10.81 -19.71 15.56
N SER A 582 12.14 -19.66 15.66
CA SER A 582 13.04 -18.97 14.72
C SER A 582 13.24 -19.68 13.38
N TYR A 583 12.48 -20.74 13.13
CA TYR A 583 12.57 -21.60 11.95
C TYR A 583 11.18 -21.99 11.44
N HIS A 584 11.12 -22.56 10.23
CA HIS A 584 9.86 -22.88 9.57
C HIS A 584 9.07 -23.95 10.34
N THR A 585 7.75 -23.73 10.46
CA THR A 585 6.86 -24.60 11.24
C THR A 585 5.52 -24.80 10.53
N VAL A 586 4.90 -25.96 10.78
CA VAL A 586 3.50 -26.22 10.45
C VAL A 586 2.60 -26.10 11.68
N THR A 587 1.33 -25.77 11.47
CA THR A 587 0.35 -25.54 12.55
C THR A 587 -0.25 -26.82 13.12
N GLN A 588 -0.16 -27.93 12.37
CA GLN A 588 -0.80 -29.20 12.69
C GLN A 588 0.12 -30.39 12.39
N ARG A 589 -0.07 -31.51 13.10
CA ARG A 589 0.62 -32.77 12.80
C ARG A 589 -0.01 -33.55 11.65
N GLU A 590 -1.29 -33.30 11.37
CA GLU A 590 -2.08 -33.94 10.33
C GLU A 590 -3.08 -32.91 9.77
N GLY A 591 -3.45 -33.05 8.49
CA GLY A 591 -4.46 -32.21 7.86
C GLY A 591 -3.88 -31.00 7.11
N PRO A 592 -4.72 -30.02 6.75
CA PRO A 592 -4.39 -28.99 5.75
C PRO A 592 -3.23 -28.07 6.17
N GLY A 593 -2.95 -27.91 7.47
CA GLY A 593 -1.79 -27.16 7.95
C GLY A 593 -0.44 -27.84 7.67
N ARG A 594 -0.45 -29.11 7.23
CA ARG A 594 0.74 -29.93 6.94
C ARG A 594 0.75 -30.51 5.52
N THR A 595 -0.42 -30.93 5.03
CA THR A 595 -0.56 -31.61 3.73
C THR A 595 -0.65 -30.59 2.61
N THR A 596 0.23 -30.72 1.62
CA THR A 596 0.29 -29.86 0.43
C THR A 596 -0.74 -30.29 -0.64
N PRO A 597 -1.02 -29.47 -1.69
CA PRO A 597 -2.09 -29.75 -2.65
C PRO A 597 -1.98 -31.07 -3.44
N ASP A 598 -0.77 -31.61 -3.60
CA ASP A 598 -0.51 -32.93 -4.21
C ASP A 598 -0.67 -34.10 -3.22
N GLY A 599 -1.15 -33.83 -2.00
CA GLY A 599 -1.38 -34.84 -0.96
C GLY A 599 -0.13 -35.24 -0.19
N ILE A 600 0.95 -34.46 -0.29
CA ILE A 600 2.21 -34.76 0.38
C ILE A 600 2.29 -34.03 1.71
N ASP A 601 2.57 -34.80 2.75
CA ASP A 601 2.88 -34.25 4.07
C ASP A 601 4.32 -33.72 4.11
N VAL A 602 4.46 -32.52 4.68
CA VAL A 602 5.75 -32.00 5.11
C VAL A 602 6.36 -32.97 6.14
N VAL A 603 7.65 -33.29 6.02
CA VAL A 603 8.37 -34.16 6.96
C VAL A 603 8.84 -33.32 8.14
N LEU A 604 8.41 -33.71 9.34
CA LEU A 604 8.70 -32.95 10.56
C LEU A 604 10.11 -33.27 11.11
N GLU A 605 10.65 -32.39 11.94
CA GLU A 605 11.95 -32.61 12.61
C GLU A 605 12.02 -33.93 13.37
N ASP A 606 10.94 -34.31 14.06
CA ASP A 606 10.83 -35.57 14.82
C ASP A 606 10.67 -36.81 13.92
N GLU A 607 10.47 -36.61 12.61
CA GLU A 607 10.42 -37.62 11.57
C GLU A 607 11.69 -37.61 10.68
N GLY A 608 12.69 -36.80 11.02
CA GLY A 608 13.95 -36.67 10.28
C GLY A 608 13.96 -35.58 9.19
N GLY A 609 12.96 -34.68 9.19
CA GLY A 609 12.89 -33.50 8.35
C GLY A 609 13.54 -32.26 8.97
N VAL A 610 13.18 -31.08 8.47
CA VAL A 610 13.72 -29.77 8.89
C VAL A 610 12.64 -28.76 9.31
N VAL A 611 11.39 -29.20 9.37
CA VAL A 611 10.23 -28.35 9.67
C VAL A 611 9.67 -28.70 11.04
N GLY A 612 9.52 -27.71 11.90
CA GLY A 612 8.98 -27.92 13.24
C GLY A 612 7.46 -27.95 13.29
N LEU A 613 6.92 -28.35 14.43
CA LEU A 613 5.54 -28.04 14.80
C LEU A 613 5.50 -26.68 15.52
N ASP A 614 4.48 -25.86 15.26
CA ASP A 614 4.24 -24.58 15.95
C ASP A 614 3.63 -24.81 17.36
N ASP A 615 4.32 -25.62 18.15
CA ASP A 615 3.93 -26.07 19.49
C ASP A 615 4.44 -25.16 20.62
N TRP A 616 4.93 -23.98 20.26
CA TRP A 616 5.37 -22.97 21.21
C TRP A 616 4.95 -21.57 20.75
N ARG A 617 4.37 -20.78 21.67
CA ARG A 617 3.99 -19.40 21.42
C ARG A 617 4.55 -18.49 22.51
N GLY A 618 5.43 -17.58 22.11
CA GLY A 618 5.84 -16.45 22.91
C GLY A 618 4.94 -15.24 22.66
N VAL A 619 4.85 -14.35 23.64
CA VAL A 619 4.23 -13.03 23.46
C VAL A 619 5.12 -11.99 24.12
N GLU A 620 5.68 -11.09 23.31
CA GLU A 620 6.45 -9.96 23.82
C GLU A 620 5.50 -8.84 24.24
N LEU A 621 5.68 -8.36 25.47
CA LEU A 621 4.92 -7.26 26.04
C LEU A 621 5.84 -6.09 26.34
N PHE A 622 5.32 -4.87 26.15
CA PHE A 622 6.08 -3.63 26.35
C PHE A 622 5.34 -2.73 27.36
N PRO A 623 5.48 -2.99 28.68
CA PRO A 623 4.77 -2.23 29.70
C PRO A 623 5.46 -0.92 30.06
N GLY A 624 4.67 0.15 30.11
CA GLY A 624 5.09 1.44 30.66
C GLY A 624 5.30 1.37 32.18
N TYR A 625 5.72 2.49 32.76
CA TYR A 625 6.00 2.60 34.20
C TYR A 625 4.84 3.21 35.01
N THR A 626 3.79 3.67 34.33
CA THR A 626 2.60 4.24 34.98
C THR A 626 1.78 3.13 35.62
N GLU A 627 1.69 3.16 36.95
CA GLU A 627 0.92 2.19 37.73
C GLU A 627 -0.56 2.17 37.30
N GLY A 628 -1.11 0.96 37.14
CA GLY A 628 -2.52 0.75 36.78
C GLY A 628 -2.84 0.95 35.29
N LYS A 629 -1.90 1.47 34.48
CA LYS A 629 -2.08 1.57 33.03
C LYS A 629 -2.21 0.17 32.44
N THR A 630 -3.27 -0.03 31.66
CA THR A 630 -3.68 -1.35 31.13
C THR A 630 -3.71 -1.29 29.61
N TYR A 631 -3.24 -2.36 28.98
CA TYR A 631 -3.18 -2.51 27.53
C TYR A 631 -3.79 -3.84 27.14
N THR A 632 -4.38 -3.89 25.95
CA THR A 632 -4.99 -5.09 25.39
C THR A 632 -4.52 -5.28 23.96
N GLY A 633 -4.19 -6.51 23.60
CA GLY A 633 -3.91 -6.93 22.23
C GLY A 633 -4.68 -8.20 21.89
N GLU A 634 -4.96 -8.37 20.61
CA GLU A 634 -5.64 -9.54 20.06
C GLU A 634 -4.87 -10.09 18.87
N TRP A 635 -4.93 -11.41 18.69
CA TRP A 635 -4.46 -12.05 17.46
C TRP A 635 -5.28 -13.31 17.14
N VAL A 636 -5.11 -13.80 15.91
CA VAL A 636 -5.79 -14.97 15.36
C VAL A 636 -4.78 -16.11 15.20
N GLU A 637 -5.22 -17.33 15.49
CA GLU A 637 -4.52 -18.57 15.14
C GLU A 637 -5.49 -19.43 14.30
N ASP A 638 -4.99 -20.04 13.23
CA ASP A 638 -5.72 -20.97 12.38
C ASP A 638 -4.77 -22.03 11.78
N ASP A 639 -5.24 -22.83 10.83
CA ASP A 639 -4.41 -23.82 10.16
C ASP A 639 -3.38 -23.21 9.18
N GLY A 640 -3.49 -21.91 8.88
CA GLY A 640 -2.62 -21.17 7.99
C GLY A 640 -2.88 -21.38 6.49
N ILE A 641 -3.92 -22.11 6.09
CA ILE A 641 -4.15 -22.49 4.68
C ILE A 641 -5.63 -22.38 4.25
N SER A 642 -6.59 -22.73 5.11
CA SER A 642 -8.00 -22.86 4.73
C SER A 642 -8.70 -21.51 4.49
N ALA A 643 -9.62 -21.47 3.52
CA ALA A 643 -10.46 -20.31 3.23
C ALA A 643 -11.95 -20.73 3.08
N PRO A 644 -12.86 -20.36 4.01
CA PRO A 644 -12.60 -19.61 5.25
C PRO A 644 -11.89 -20.46 6.32
N PRO A 645 -11.05 -19.86 7.18
CA PRO A 645 -10.34 -20.58 8.22
C PRO A 645 -11.24 -20.95 9.41
N VAL A 646 -10.97 -22.10 10.03
CA VAL A 646 -11.39 -22.36 11.41
C VAL A 646 -10.40 -21.65 12.33
N ARG A 647 -10.88 -20.82 13.26
CA ARG A 647 -10.03 -19.90 14.02
C ARG A 647 -10.04 -20.14 15.52
N ALA A 648 -8.98 -19.70 16.16
CA ALA A 648 -8.94 -19.31 17.54
C ALA A 648 -8.53 -17.84 17.61
N ARG A 649 -9.12 -17.10 18.54
CA ARG A 649 -8.78 -15.70 18.80
C ARG A 649 -8.39 -15.57 20.25
N VAL A 650 -7.22 -14.98 20.48
CA VAL A 650 -6.70 -14.75 21.82
C VAL A 650 -6.76 -13.26 22.10
N GLU A 651 -7.28 -12.91 23.27
CA GLU A 651 -7.13 -11.59 23.85
C GLU A 651 -6.14 -11.69 25.00
N LEU A 652 -5.13 -10.82 25.01
CA LEU A 652 -4.22 -10.65 26.13
C LEU A 652 -4.30 -9.23 26.65
N THR A 653 -4.56 -9.09 27.94
CA THR A 653 -4.54 -7.83 28.67
C THR A 653 -3.41 -7.86 29.68
N TYR A 654 -2.67 -6.76 29.78
CA TYR A 654 -1.65 -6.59 30.80
C TYR A 654 -1.68 -5.21 31.45
N THR A 655 -1.34 -5.18 32.75
CA THR A 655 -1.39 -3.98 33.58
C THR A 655 -0.08 -3.82 34.34
N SER A 656 0.50 -2.62 34.31
CA SER A 656 1.69 -2.28 35.10
C SER A 656 1.34 -2.19 36.59
N GLY A 657 2.04 -2.95 37.42
CA GLY A 657 1.82 -3.02 38.87
C GLY A 657 2.52 -1.89 39.65
N ALA A 658 2.24 -1.84 40.96
CA ALA A 658 2.77 -0.84 41.87
C ALA A 658 4.31 -0.73 41.84
N SER A 659 4.78 0.52 41.89
CA SER A 659 6.21 0.86 41.90
C SER A 659 7.02 0.31 40.72
N GLY A 660 6.37 -0.07 39.61
CA GLY A 660 7.03 -0.62 38.43
C GLY A 660 7.74 -1.96 38.67
N ALA A 661 7.39 -2.71 39.73
CA ALA A 661 8.09 -3.94 40.10
C ALA A 661 7.48 -5.22 39.50
N SER A 662 6.28 -5.13 38.91
CA SER A 662 5.58 -6.30 38.37
C SER A 662 4.62 -5.94 37.24
N VAL A 663 4.23 -6.94 36.46
CA VAL A 663 3.23 -6.86 35.41
C VAL A 663 2.16 -7.93 35.68
N LYS A 664 0.89 -7.54 35.69
CA LYS A 664 -0.22 -8.50 35.77
C LYS A 664 -0.66 -8.81 34.35
N VAL A 665 -0.73 -10.08 33.98
CA VAL A 665 -1.13 -10.53 32.64
C VAL A 665 -2.33 -11.45 32.75
N LYS A 666 -3.30 -11.30 31.84
CA LYS A 666 -4.43 -12.19 31.65
C LYS A 666 -4.59 -12.47 30.17
N ALA A 667 -4.74 -13.74 29.81
CA ALA A 667 -5.05 -14.15 28.45
C ALA A 667 -6.33 -14.99 28.45
N ARG A 668 -7.21 -14.79 27.47
CA ARG A 668 -8.43 -15.57 27.29
C ARG A 668 -8.71 -15.87 25.83
N TRP A 669 -9.45 -16.95 25.60
CA TRP A 669 -10.02 -17.22 24.29
C TRP A 669 -11.26 -16.35 24.03
N LEU A 670 -11.26 -15.64 22.92
CA LEU A 670 -12.46 -15.01 22.35
C LEU A 670 -13.19 -15.99 21.41
N GLU A 671 -12.41 -16.77 20.66
CA GLU A 671 -12.83 -17.89 19.82
C GLU A 671 -11.83 -19.03 20.03
N HIS A 672 -12.26 -20.29 20.03
CA HIS A 672 -11.35 -21.44 20.25
C HIS A 672 -11.82 -22.69 19.48
N ALA A 673 -12.31 -22.47 18.24
CA ALA A 673 -12.72 -23.59 17.38
C ALA A 673 -11.50 -24.31 16.80
N PHE A 674 -10.46 -23.54 16.44
CA PHE A 674 -9.13 -24.09 16.13
C PHE A 674 -8.38 -24.41 17.41
N ARG A 675 -7.57 -25.48 17.41
CA ARG A 675 -6.74 -25.87 18.55
C ARG A 675 -5.26 -25.72 18.18
N PRO A 676 -4.60 -24.65 18.62
CA PRO A 676 -3.18 -24.46 18.34
C PRO A 676 -2.32 -25.57 18.95
N ALA A 677 -1.23 -25.94 18.27
CA ALA A 677 -0.34 -27.00 18.74
C ALA A 677 0.34 -26.68 20.09
N TRP A 678 0.52 -25.40 20.42
CA TRP A 678 1.03 -24.93 21.71
C TRP A 678 0.02 -25.07 22.87
N GLY A 679 -1.20 -25.50 22.59
CA GLY A 679 -2.22 -25.82 23.58
C GLY A 679 -2.87 -24.58 24.18
N SER A 680 -2.63 -24.31 25.48
CA SER A 680 -3.27 -23.20 26.20
C SER A 680 -2.32 -22.49 27.16
N THR A 681 -1.01 -22.61 26.94
CA THR A 681 0.02 -21.94 27.74
C THR A 681 0.91 -21.14 26.81
N LEU A 682 1.02 -19.85 27.07
CA LEU A 682 1.90 -18.93 26.35
C LEU A 682 3.07 -18.48 27.22
N ALA A 683 4.20 -18.19 26.58
CA ALA A 683 5.39 -17.67 27.22
C ALA A 683 5.43 -16.14 27.10
N VAL A 684 5.14 -15.43 28.19
CA VAL A 684 5.27 -13.97 28.21
C VAL A 684 6.75 -13.59 28.29
N LEU A 685 7.16 -12.69 27.40
CA LEU A 685 8.50 -12.13 27.33
C LEU A 685 8.41 -10.63 27.61
N LEU A 686 9.23 -10.14 28.55
CA LEU A 686 9.38 -8.71 28.82
C LEU A 686 10.57 -8.15 28.01
N PRO A 687 10.72 -6.81 27.91
CA PRO A 687 11.85 -6.19 27.22
C PRO A 687 13.19 -6.68 27.78
N VAL A 688 14.21 -6.75 26.93
CA VAL A 688 15.54 -7.23 27.36
C VAL A 688 16.07 -6.35 28.49
N GLY A 689 16.52 -6.97 29.58
CA GLY A 689 17.00 -6.27 30.79
C GLY A 689 15.90 -5.89 31.78
N ASP A 690 14.62 -6.11 31.45
CA ASP A 690 13.52 -5.92 32.37
C ASP A 690 13.55 -7.00 33.47
N THR A 691 13.53 -6.54 34.74
CA THR A 691 13.60 -7.39 35.92
C THR A 691 12.25 -7.54 36.63
N ARG A 692 11.18 -6.97 36.06
CA ARG A 692 9.82 -7.10 36.59
C ARG A 692 9.39 -8.56 36.57
N ARG A 693 8.65 -8.97 37.61
CA ARG A 693 7.98 -10.27 37.66
C ARG A 693 6.61 -10.22 36.97
N VAL A 694 6.19 -11.31 36.35
CA VAL A 694 4.79 -11.49 35.94
C VAL A 694 4.00 -12.12 37.08
N VAL A 695 2.94 -11.44 37.53
CA VAL A 695 2.18 -11.85 38.73
C VAL A 695 1.51 -13.20 38.52
N GLY A 696 1.83 -14.17 39.38
CA GLY A 696 1.20 -15.49 39.37
C GLY A 696 1.66 -16.42 38.24
N ALA A 697 2.70 -16.04 37.49
CA ALA A 697 3.28 -16.85 36.43
C ALA A 697 4.60 -17.49 36.90
N GLU A 698 4.84 -18.73 36.47
CA GLU A 698 6.11 -19.42 36.71
C GLU A 698 7.18 -18.91 35.75
N GLN A 699 8.36 -18.62 36.30
CA GLN A 699 9.50 -18.14 35.53
C GLN A 699 10.30 -19.32 34.95
N SER A 700 10.69 -19.19 33.70
CA SER A 700 11.55 -20.12 32.97
C SER A 700 12.57 -19.34 32.12
N ILE A 701 13.48 -20.07 31.46
CA ILE A 701 14.42 -19.50 30.50
C ILE A 701 14.13 -20.11 29.13
N HIS A 702 13.96 -19.26 28.12
CA HIS A 702 13.80 -19.66 26.72
C HIS A 702 14.81 -18.89 25.87
N GLU A 703 15.68 -19.61 25.17
CA GLU A 703 16.74 -19.01 24.32
C GLU A 703 17.57 -17.91 25.02
N GLY A 704 17.86 -18.11 26.31
CA GLY A 704 18.62 -17.14 27.12
C GLY A 704 17.82 -15.94 27.63
N ARG A 705 16.53 -15.84 27.33
CA ARG A 705 15.61 -14.82 27.85
C ARG A 705 14.72 -15.37 28.95
N THR A 706 14.40 -14.53 29.93
CA THR A 706 13.39 -14.84 30.94
C THR A 706 12.01 -14.91 30.30
N ALA A 707 11.30 -16.01 30.52
CA ALA A 707 9.95 -16.25 30.04
C ALA A 707 9.00 -16.61 31.18
N PHE A 708 7.76 -16.15 31.13
CA PHE A 708 6.76 -16.38 32.17
C PHE A 708 5.57 -17.16 31.61
N ALA A 709 5.28 -18.33 32.17
CA ALA A 709 4.18 -19.18 31.71
C ALA A 709 2.82 -18.59 32.14
N VAL A 710 1.97 -18.25 31.18
CA VAL A 710 0.61 -17.76 31.41
C VAL A 710 -0.37 -18.66 30.68
N ARG A 711 -1.42 -19.11 31.40
CA ARG A 711 -2.48 -19.93 30.82
C ARG A 711 -3.54 -19.07 30.15
N VAL A 712 -3.98 -19.46 28.96
CA VAL A 712 -5.12 -18.89 28.27
C VAL A 712 -6.38 -19.57 28.80
N SER A 713 -7.22 -18.80 29.49
CA SER A 713 -8.45 -19.28 30.12
C SER A 713 -9.64 -19.32 29.18
#